data_AF-A0A315A937-F1
#
_entry.id   AF-A0A315A937-F1
#
_cell.length_a   1.000
_cell.length_b   1.000
_cell.length_c   1.000
_cell.angle_alpha   90.00
_cell.angle_beta   90.00
_cell.angle_gamma   90.00
#
_symmetry.space_group_name_H-M   'P 1'
#
loop_
_entity.id
_entity.type
_entity.pdbx_description
1 polymer ?
#
loop_
_entity_poly.entity_id
_entity_poly.type
_entity_poly.pdbx_seq_one_letter_code
_entity_poly.pdbx_strand_id
1 'polypeptide(L)'
;MATAMGGLHGPVVAASLTKDCTFQLLSIVSFLQKPIFTKTSTAKLSFPCMPYIGGAFKKTETHVVSPNISSPSVTTGLLDAWDDEYGGVIMNSESLPMSANAFASAFQASLSNWKMKGKRGEGFNYHHAEPGYVMLTYWIPNEPCMLPASPSHQIGIAGFVINEKREVLVVKEKCPCRCCGVWKLPTGYINKSEDIFSGAIREVKEETGVDTNFLKMVAFRHAHLVAFQQSDLLFVCMLKPLSYDITIDDKEIQAAKWMPLDEFIAQPYYQDDPLSKKVIETCIAAQEDRYSGFTVHASSSATISLKPPRNSDSNSFSGSRNWVTSSSGSGHKVGSFSRSLMENKPHKVVVGDAGYVLEDVPHFSDYIPHLSTYPNPLQDNPAYSVVKQYFVNVDDTVAQKIVVHNNSPRGTHFRRAGPRQKVYFESDDVHACIVTCGGLCPGLNTVIREIVCGLHHMYGVKKVLGIDGGYRGFYSRNTISLTPKSVNDIHKRGGTILGTSRGGHNTSKIVDSIQDRGINQVYIIGGDGTQKGASVIYEEIKRRGLKVVVAGIPKTIDNDIPVIDRSFGFDTAVEEAQRAINAAHVESESVENGIGVVKLMGRYSGFIAMYATLASRDVDCCLIPESPFYLEGPGGLFEYIEKRLKENGHMVIVIAEGAGQELLSESMNSMAKQDASGNKLLQDVGLWISQKIKDHFSKRNKMTINLKYIDPTYMIRAVPSNASDNVYCTLLAQSAVHGAMAGYTGFTVGPVNGRHSYIPFHRIIEQQNKVVITDRMWARLLSSTNQPSFLSAKDVIEDKKEELPNQLLDHQKWLKDNLVKKEISYAL
;
A
#
# COMPACT_ATOMS: atom_id res chain seq x y z
N MET A 1 37.18 -4.85 14.28
CA MET A 1 37.43 -3.56 13.60
C MET A 1 36.56 -2.51 14.25
N ALA A 2 37.11 -1.72 15.17
CA ALA A 2 36.49 -0.50 15.66
C ALA A 2 37.33 0.66 15.10
N THR A 3 36.70 1.60 14.41
CA THR A 3 37.35 2.82 13.95
C THR A 3 36.40 3.98 14.21
N ALA A 4 36.86 4.87 15.09
CA ALA A 4 36.57 6.30 15.23
C ALA A 4 35.10 6.77 15.31
N MET A 5 34.73 7.28 16.49
CA MET A 5 33.99 8.54 16.64
C MET A 5 34.68 9.35 17.74
N GLY A 6 34.99 10.62 17.43
CA GLY A 6 35.49 11.59 18.39
C GLY A 6 34.36 12.12 19.28
N GLY A 7 34.72 12.62 20.46
CA GLY A 7 33.87 13.52 21.24
C GLY A 7 33.15 12.97 22.47
N LEU A 8 33.40 11.74 22.93
CA LEU A 8 32.73 11.21 24.15
C LEU A 8 33.76 10.87 25.23
N HIS A 9 33.81 11.70 26.28
CA HIS A 9 34.58 11.42 27.49
C HIS A 9 33.69 10.72 28.52
N GLY A 10 33.90 9.41 28.73
CA GLY A 10 33.32 8.65 29.83
C GLY A 10 33.51 7.14 29.67
N PRO A 11 33.89 6.38 30.72
CA PRO A 11 34.07 4.93 30.63
C PRO A 11 32.72 4.20 30.54
N VAL A 12 32.62 3.20 29.65
CA VAL A 12 31.41 2.39 29.41
C VAL A 12 31.77 0.91 29.44
N VAL A 13 31.01 0.07 30.16
CA VAL A 13 31.20 -1.40 30.11
C VAL A 13 30.16 -2.01 29.18
N ALA A 14 30.61 -2.80 28.21
CA ALA A 14 29.80 -3.49 27.21
C ALA A 14 29.91 -5.02 27.38
N ALA A 15 28.78 -5.72 27.44
CA ALA A 15 28.73 -7.18 27.44
C ALA A 15 28.12 -7.68 26.12
N SER A 16 28.82 -8.58 25.42
CA SER A 16 28.37 -9.22 24.18
C SER A 16 28.01 -10.68 24.45
N LEU A 17 26.87 -11.13 23.94
CA LEU A 17 26.46 -12.54 23.93
C LEU A 17 26.27 -12.96 22.47
N THR A 18 27.15 -13.86 22.00
CA THR A 18 27.05 -14.51 20.69
C THR A 18 26.95 -16.02 20.90
N LYS A 19 25.98 -16.70 20.27
CA LYS A 19 26.08 -18.16 20.08
C LYS A 19 25.18 -18.70 18.99
N ASP A 20 25.81 -19.42 18.07
CA ASP A 20 25.25 -20.57 17.37
C ASP A 20 24.65 -21.55 18.39
N CYS A 21 23.33 -21.71 18.40
CA CYS A 21 22.65 -22.86 19.01
C CYS A 21 21.28 -23.06 18.34
N THR A 22 21.12 -24.27 17.83
CA THR A 22 19.98 -24.80 17.08
C THR A 22 18.67 -24.78 17.87
N PHE A 23 17.57 -24.57 17.16
CA PHE A 23 16.18 -24.51 17.62
C PHE A 23 15.76 -25.60 18.63
N GLN A 24 15.13 -25.17 19.73
CA GLN A 24 13.96 -25.86 20.31
C GLN A 24 13.02 -24.83 20.99
N LEU A 25 11.83 -24.67 20.41
CA LEU A 25 10.72 -23.89 20.96
C LEU A 25 10.22 -24.52 22.26
N LEU A 26 10.19 -23.77 23.36
CA LEU A 26 9.22 -23.95 24.45
C LEU A 26 8.92 -22.61 25.14
N SER A 27 7.67 -22.19 24.98
CA SER A 27 6.90 -21.13 25.63
C SER A 27 7.45 -20.52 26.94
N ILE A 28 7.71 -19.20 26.92
CA ILE A 28 7.60 -18.31 28.09
C ILE A 28 6.79 -17.08 27.65
N VAL A 29 5.47 -17.22 27.59
CA VAL A 29 4.52 -16.09 27.59
C VAL A 29 3.81 -16.11 28.92
N SER A 30 4.41 -15.50 29.94
CA SER A 30 3.72 -15.00 31.14
C SER A 30 4.77 -14.55 32.14
N PHE A 31 5.20 -13.29 32.05
CA PHE A 31 5.57 -12.41 33.17
C PHE A 31 6.13 -11.15 32.52
N LEU A 32 5.29 -10.11 32.42
CA LEU A 32 5.58 -8.74 32.84
C LEU A 32 4.54 -7.77 32.27
N GLN A 33 3.82 -7.18 33.23
CA GLN A 33 3.34 -5.79 33.28
C GLN A 33 2.20 -5.34 32.36
N LYS A 34 1.11 -4.97 33.02
CA LYS A 34 0.27 -3.81 32.69
C LYS A 34 -0.21 -3.15 34.00
N PRO A 35 -0.63 -1.87 33.99
CA PRO A 35 0.08 -0.79 34.67
C PRO A 35 -0.72 -0.15 35.83
N ILE A 36 -0.05 0.67 36.63
CA ILE A 36 -0.67 1.53 37.64
C ILE A 36 -0.71 2.98 37.12
N PHE A 37 -1.91 3.51 36.98
CA PHE A 37 -2.22 4.94 37.13
C PHE A 37 -3.52 5.05 37.93
N THR A 38 -3.50 5.80 39.04
CA THR A 38 -4.72 6.31 39.67
C THR A 38 -4.47 7.74 40.17
N LYS A 39 -5.43 8.63 39.91
CA LYS A 39 -5.86 9.66 40.85
C LYS A 39 -7.39 9.82 40.78
N THR A 40 -8.02 9.59 41.95
CA THR A 40 -9.25 10.18 42.52
C THR A 40 -10.51 10.36 41.66
N SER A 41 -11.63 9.72 42.04
CA SER A 41 -12.68 10.29 42.91
C SER A 41 -13.98 9.45 42.90
N THR A 42 -14.47 9.16 44.11
CA THR A 42 -15.88 8.97 44.57
C THR A 42 -16.92 8.25 43.70
N ALA A 43 -17.46 7.13 44.20
CA ALA A 43 -18.87 7.01 44.62
C ALA A 43 -19.14 5.62 45.25
N LYS A 44 -19.89 5.63 46.35
CA LYS A 44 -20.41 4.47 47.09
C LYS A 44 -21.47 3.74 46.26
N LEU A 45 -21.57 2.41 46.40
CA LEU A 45 -22.83 1.72 46.68
C LEU A 45 -22.60 0.24 47.04
N SER A 46 -23.17 -0.11 48.18
CA SER A 46 -23.29 -1.41 48.84
C SER A 46 -24.29 -2.34 48.16
N PHE A 47 -24.17 -3.66 48.36
CA PHE A 47 -25.21 -4.60 48.86
C PHE A 47 -24.75 -6.09 48.71
N PRO A 48 -25.39 -7.06 49.41
CA PRO A 48 -24.67 -7.97 50.30
C PRO A 48 -24.55 -9.41 49.80
N CYS A 49 -23.66 -10.15 50.47
CA CYS A 49 -23.44 -11.58 50.35
C CYS A 49 -24.10 -12.33 51.53
N MET A 50 -24.66 -13.50 51.26
CA MET A 50 -24.86 -14.63 52.19
C MET A 50 -25.38 -15.86 51.39
N PRO A 51 -25.24 -17.11 51.87
CA PRO A 51 -24.13 -17.69 52.66
C PRO A 51 -23.86 -19.21 52.43
N TYR A 52 -22.85 -19.73 53.19
CA TYR A 52 -22.62 -21.12 53.65
C TYR A 52 -22.07 -22.16 52.63
N ILE A 53 -21.09 -23.04 52.93
CA ILE A 53 -20.68 -23.73 54.18
C ILE A 53 -19.15 -23.91 54.21
N GLY A 54 -18.55 -23.76 55.41
CA GLY A 54 -17.11 -23.92 55.66
C GLY A 54 -16.68 -25.28 56.23
N GLY A 55 -15.37 -25.51 56.15
CA GLY A 55 -14.61 -26.48 56.95
C GLY A 55 -13.21 -25.91 57.20
N ALA A 56 -12.84 -25.75 58.48
CA ALA A 56 -11.58 -25.16 58.94
C ALA A 56 -10.44 -26.20 59.00
N PHE A 57 -9.17 -25.77 58.91
CA PHE A 57 -8.07 -26.28 59.77
C PHE A 57 -6.83 -25.35 59.74
N LYS A 58 -6.11 -25.35 60.87
CA LYS A 58 -5.12 -24.37 61.39
C LYS A 58 -3.73 -24.42 60.72
N LYS A 59 -3.03 -23.29 60.82
CA LYS A 59 -1.58 -23.09 60.67
C LYS A 59 -0.76 -24.01 61.59
N THR A 60 0.36 -24.51 61.08
CA THR A 60 1.53 -24.96 61.87
C THR A 60 2.82 -24.47 61.23
N GLU A 61 3.67 -23.87 62.07
CA GLU A 61 5.07 -23.52 61.82
C GLU A 61 5.97 -24.77 62.00
N THR A 62 7.11 -24.80 61.31
CA THR A 62 8.26 -25.64 61.68
C THR A 62 9.56 -24.90 61.36
N HIS A 63 10.35 -24.64 62.40
CA HIS A 63 11.76 -24.23 62.35
C HIS A 63 12.67 -25.46 62.24
N VAL A 64 13.74 -25.42 61.43
CA VAL A 64 14.95 -26.25 61.63
C VAL A 64 16.23 -25.49 61.22
N VAL A 65 16.97 -25.10 62.26
CA VAL A 65 18.43 -24.98 62.54
C VAL A 65 19.46 -25.29 61.44
N SER A 66 20.49 -24.41 61.35
CA SER A 66 21.78 -24.59 60.67
C SER A 66 22.74 -25.55 61.37
N PRO A 67 23.66 -26.18 60.63
CA PRO A 67 25.02 -26.39 61.14
C PRO A 67 26.11 -25.87 60.17
N ASN A 68 27.14 -25.28 60.77
CA ASN A 68 28.46 -25.06 60.17
C ASN A 68 29.16 -26.40 59.88
N ILE A 69 29.95 -26.50 58.81
CA ILE A 69 31.32 -27.04 58.77
C ILE A 69 31.93 -26.87 57.35
N SER A 70 33.12 -26.26 57.35
CA SER A 70 34.25 -26.28 56.40
C SER A 70 34.05 -25.97 54.91
N SER A 71 34.71 -24.89 54.49
CA SER A 71 35.17 -24.62 53.13
C SER A 71 35.93 -25.77 52.47
N PRO A 72 35.66 -26.07 51.19
CA PRO A 72 36.68 -26.22 50.18
C PRO A 72 36.81 -24.89 49.42
N SER A 73 38.03 -24.38 49.35
CA SER A 73 38.42 -23.27 48.50
C SER A 73 38.08 -23.57 47.04
N VAL A 74 36.93 -23.10 46.56
CA VAL A 74 36.74 -22.89 45.13
C VAL A 74 37.21 -21.47 44.88
N THR A 75 38.39 -21.34 44.28
CA THR A 75 38.88 -20.11 43.68
C THR A 75 37.78 -19.56 42.76
N THR A 76 37.06 -18.53 43.21
CA THR A 76 36.18 -17.73 42.36
C THR A 76 37.06 -17.01 41.35
N GLY A 77 37.24 -17.62 40.18
CA GLY A 77 37.96 -16.99 39.08
C GLY A 77 37.24 -15.71 38.66
N LEU A 78 38.00 -14.63 38.54
CA LEU A 78 37.51 -13.42 37.87
C LEU A 78 37.21 -13.78 36.41
N LEU A 79 36.14 -13.20 35.87
CA LEU A 79 35.87 -13.27 34.44
C LEU A 79 37.04 -12.67 33.67
N ASP A 80 37.48 -13.40 32.65
CA ASP A 80 38.50 -12.97 31.72
C ASP A 80 37.98 -11.77 30.93
N ALA A 81 38.72 -10.66 31.01
CA ALA A 81 38.31 -9.39 30.47
C ALA A 81 39.52 -8.48 30.24
N TRP A 82 39.40 -7.59 29.26
CA TRP A 82 40.41 -6.57 28.97
C TRP A 82 39.80 -5.17 29.02
N ASP A 83 40.63 -4.18 29.30
CA ASP A 83 40.21 -2.78 29.26
C ASP A 83 40.02 -2.35 27.81
N ASP A 84 38.97 -1.56 27.54
CA ASP A 84 38.84 -0.88 26.24
C ASP A 84 39.59 0.47 26.23
N GLU A 85 39.70 1.06 25.04
CA GLU A 85 40.39 2.33 24.82
C GLU A 85 39.72 3.53 25.50
N TYR A 86 38.53 3.36 26.08
CA TYR A 86 37.72 4.37 26.75
C TYR A 86 37.65 4.18 28.27
N GLY A 87 38.41 3.22 28.82
CA GLY A 87 38.41 2.90 30.24
C GLY A 87 37.22 2.05 30.69
N GLY A 88 36.50 1.45 29.76
CA GLY A 88 35.56 0.36 29.97
C GLY A 88 36.23 -0.99 30.14
N VAL A 89 35.42 -2.04 30.35
CA VAL A 89 35.90 -3.43 30.46
C VAL A 89 35.09 -4.31 29.52
N ILE A 90 35.77 -5.09 28.67
CA ILE A 90 35.17 -6.03 27.72
C ILE A 90 35.42 -7.46 28.22
N MET A 91 34.34 -8.24 28.38
CA MET A 91 34.42 -9.64 28.80
C MET A 91 34.65 -10.57 27.61
N ASN A 92 35.51 -11.56 27.78
CA ASN A 92 35.72 -12.62 26.82
C ASN A 92 34.52 -13.58 26.81
N SER A 93 33.79 -13.65 25.68
CA SER A 93 32.60 -14.50 25.54
C SER A 93 32.91 -16.00 25.48
N GLU A 94 34.13 -16.37 25.08
CA GLU A 94 34.53 -17.78 24.90
C GLU A 94 34.92 -18.47 26.20
N SER A 95 35.23 -17.70 27.24
CA SER A 95 35.65 -18.19 28.56
C SER A 95 34.59 -18.02 29.66
N LEU A 96 33.33 -17.76 29.27
CA LEU A 96 32.22 -17.60 30.20
C LEU A 96 31.82 -18.95 30.86
N PRO A 97 31.49 -18.96 32.17
CA PRO A 97 30.95 -20.13 32.84
C PRO A 97 29.67 -20.65 32.18
N MET A 98 29.56 -21.97 32.03
CA MET A 98 28.42 -22.61 31.36
C MET A 98 27.11 -22.57 32.17
N SER A 99 27.17 -22.28 33.48
CA SER A 99 25.97 -22.19 34.33
C SER A 99 25.69 -20.75 34.77
N ALA A 100 24.41 -20.38 34.78
CA ALA A 100 23.96 -19.04 35.16
C ALA A 100 24.41 -18.66 36.59
N ASN A 101 24.41 -19.63 37.51
CA ASN A 101 24.84 -19.41 38.89
C ASN A 101 26.36 -19.17 38.99
N ALA A 102 27.17 -19.94 38.24
CA ALA A 102 28.62 -19.74 38.21
C ALA A 102 29.00 -18.40 37.54
N PHE A 103 28.29 -18.03 36.47
CA PHE A 103 28.45 -16.72 35.83
C PHE A 103 28.07 -15.60 36.80
N ALA A 104 26.94 -15.68 37.50
CA ALA A 104 26.51 -14.65 38.45
C ALA A 104 27.52 -14.45 39.58
N SER A 105 28.07 -15.53 40.14
CA SER A 105 29.10 -15.46 41.19
C SER A 105 30.42 -14.88 40.69
N ALA A 106 30.91 -15.34 39.53
CA ALA A 106 32.14 -14.80 38.93
C ALA A 106 31.98 -13.33 38.51
N PHE A 107 30.80 -12.96 38.01
CA PHE A 107 30.46 -11.60 37.62
C PHE A 107 30.43 -10.65 38.83
N GLN A 108 29.81 -11.04 39.94
CA GLN A 108 29.82 -10.24 41.17
C GLN A 108 31.23 -10.03 41.72
N ALA A 109 32.08 -11.06 41.67
CA ALA A 109 33.48 -10.97 42.06
C ALA A 109 34.26 -10.02 41.14
N SER A 110 34.10 -10.14 39.81
CA SER A 110 34.70 -9.25 38.83
C SER A 110 34.24 -7.81 38.96
N LEU A 111 32.95 -7.57 39.17
CA LEU A 111 32.39 -6.23 39.35
C LEU A 111 32.98 -5.54 40.59
N SER A 112 33.18 -6.29 41.67
CA SER A 112 33.79 -5.79 42.90
C SER A 112 35.26 -5.42 42.69
N ASN A 113 36.00 -6.22 41.91
CA ASN A 113 37.39 -5.93 41.53
C ASN A 113 37.49 -4.68 40.63
N TRP A 114 36.60 -4.55 39.64
CA TRP A 114 36.55 -3.37 38.78
C TRP A 114 36.17 -2.10 39.57
N LYS A 115 35.25 -2.20 40.54
CA LYS A 115 34.93 -1.13 41.50
C LYS A 115 36.13 -0.66 42.31
N MET A 116 36.94 -1.59 42.81
CA MET A 116 38.17 -1.23 43.54
C MET A 116 39.21 -0.53 42.64
N LYS A 117 39.25 -0.86 41.35
CA LYS A 117 40.04 -0.14 40.33
C LYS A 117 39.42 1.20 39.88
N GLY A 118 38.45 1.72 40.64
CA GLY A 118 37.79 3.00 40.38
C GLY A 118 36.62 2.95 39.40
N LYS A 119 36.15 1.76 38.99
CA LYS A 119 35.06 1.59 38.00
C LYS A 119 33.71 1.36 38.70
N ARG A 120 32.84 2.36 38.84
CA ARG A 120 31.57 2.21 39.61
C ARG A 120 30.42 1.59 38.77
N GLY A 121 29.54 0.79 39.38
CA GLY A 121 28.27 0.42 38.74
C GLY A 121 27.30 -0.59 39.39
N GLU A 122 25.99 -0.37 39.26
CA GLU A 122 24.89 -1.33 39.46
C GLU A 122 23.85 -1.25 38.32
N GLY A 123 23.62 -2.37 37.62
CA GLY A 123 22.44 -2.62 36.77
C GLY A 123 22.57 -2.27 35.29
N PHE A 124 22.80 -3.26 34.42
CA PHE A 124 22.88 -3.06 32.96
C PHE A 124 21.52 -2.68 32.36
N ASN A 125 21.54 -1.72 31.45
CA ASN A 125 20.39 -1.34 30.62
C ASN A 125 20.52 -1.96 29.22
N TYR A 126 19.43 -2.49 28.69
CA TYR A 126 19.38 -2.95 27.30
C TYR A 126 19.59 -1.79 26.34
N HIS A 127 20.55 -1.93 25.41
CA HIS A 127 20.86 -0.91 24.42
C HIS A 127 20.28 -1.27 23.04
N HIS A 128 20.61 -2.45 22.49
CA HIS A 128 20.02 -3.00 21.25
C HIS A 128 20.35 -4.47 21.05
N ALA A 129 19.80 -5.07 19.98
CA ALA A 129 20.10 -6.42 19.53
C ALA A 129 20.14 -6.48 18.00
N GLU A 130 21.02 -7.33 17.48
CA GLU A 130 21.11 -7.72 16.06
C GLU A 130 21.00 -9.26 15.95
N PRO A 131 20.81 -9.85 14.76
CA PRO A 131 20.83 -11.30 14.62
C PRO A 131 22.11 -11.91 15.20
N GLY A 132 21.97 -12.66 16.30
CA GLY A 132 23.09 -13.30 17.01
C GLY A 132 23.81 -12.42 18.03
N TYR A 133 23.32 -11.21 18.33
CA TYR A 133 24.00 -10.24 19.19
C TYR A 133 23.02 -9.42 20.06
N VAL A 134 23.35 -9.22 21.33
CA VAL A 134 22.64 -8.31 22.24
C VAL A 134 23.67 -7.42 22.94
N MET A 135 23.44 -6.11 22.91
CA MET A 135 24.22 -5.10 23.62
C MET A 135 23.50 -4.64 24.89
N LEU A 136 24.13 -4.89 26.03
CA LEU A 136 23.74 -4.33 27.31
C LEU A 136 24.81 -3.32 27.75
N THR A 137 24.37 -2.13 28.16
CA THR A 137 25.28 -1.02 28.50
C THR A 137 25.07 -0.59 29.93
N TYR A 138 26.17 -0.25 30.57
CA TYR A 138 26.16 0.38 31.88
C TYR A 138 26.94 1.69 31.85
N TRP A 139 26.24 2.80 32.09
CA TRP A 139 26.85 4.12 32.17
C TRP A 139 27.48 4.29 33.55
N ILE A 140 28.81 4.40 33.59
CA ILE A 140 29.61 4.42 34.82
C ILE A 140 29.60 5.79 35.54
N PRO A 141 29.63 6.93 34.81
CA PRO A 141 29.57 8.25 35.45
C PRO A 141 28.20 8.60 36.08
N ASN A 142 28.20 9.49 37.08
CA ASN A 142 26.98 10.01 37.74
C ASN A 142 26.27 11.14 36.95
N GLU A 143 26.80 11.50 35.79
CA GLU A 143 26.27 12.51 34.87
C GLU A 143 25.27 11.87 33.87
N PRO A 144 24.43 12.67 33.17
CA PRO A 144 23.48 12.13 32.19
C PRO A 144 24.16 11.18 31.22
N CYS A 145 23.50 10.06 30.91
CA CYS A 145 24.02 9.08 29.97
C CYS A 145 24.16 9.73 28.59
N MET A 146 25.40 9.98 28.17
CA MET A 146 25.71 10.51 26.84
C MET A 146 25.82 9.39 25.79
N LEU A 147 25.56 8.13 26.17
CA LEU A 147 25.48 7.03 25.24
C LEU A 147 24.23 7.21 24.37
N PRO A 148 24.38 7.43 23.05
CA PRO A 148 23.24 7.64 22.17
C PRO A 148 22.41 6.36 22.10
N ALA A 149 21.10 6.46 22.28
CA ALA A 149 20.20 5.32 22.13
C ALA A 149 20.42 4.66 20.77
N SER A 150 20.53 3.32 20.75
CA SER A 150 20.84 2.59 19.51
C SER A 150 19.87 2.95 18.39
N PRO A 151 20.37 3.59 17.31
CA PRO A 151 19.54 3.95 16.18
C PRO A 151 19.60 2.84 15.12
N SER A 152 18.47 2.56 14.45
CA SER A 152 18.55 1.90 13.14
C SER A 152 19.18 2.81 12.10
N HIS A 153 19.08 4.13 12.29
CA HIS A 153 19.63 5.19 11.44
C HIS A 153 20.04 6.40 12.30
N GLN A 154 21.27 6.88 12.16
CA GLN A 154 21.72 8.14 12.78
C GLN A 154 21.18 9.33 11.99
N ILE A 155 20.77 10.39 12.70
CA ILE A 155 20.30 11.63 12.09
C ILE A 155 21.23 12.75 12.54
N GLY A 156 22.04 13.24 11.60
CA GLY A 156 22.89 14.42 11.79
C GLY A 156 22.28 15.65 11.13
N ILE A 157 22.71 16.83 11.57
CA ILE A 157 22.45 18.11 10.91
C ILE A 157 23.77 18.76 10.48
N ALA A 158 23.69 19.59 9.44
CA ALA A 158 24.72 20.54 9.06
C ALA A 158 24.09 21.93 8.85
N GLY A 159 24.56 22.94 9.58
CA GLY A 159 24.07 24.30 9.50
C GLY A 159 24.82 25.13 8.45
N PHE A 160 24.22 25.39 7.30
CA PHE A 160 24.72 26.38 6.33
C PHE A 160 24.26 27.79 6.73
N VAL A 161 25.07 28.48 7.53
CA VAL A 161 24.80 29.85 8.00
C VAL A 161 25.57 30.83 7.13
N ILE A 162 24.88 31.72 6.42
CA ILE A 162 25.51 32.73 5.56
C ILE A 162 25.00 34.13 5.91
N ASN A 163 25.93 35.09 5.99
CA ASN A 163 25.62 36.48 6.28
C ASN A 163 25.42 37.32 4.99
N GLU A 164 25.06 38.59 5.17
CA GLU A 164 24.79 39.53 4.06
C GLU A 164 26.05 39.88 3.24
N LYS A 165 27.26 39.65 3.79
CA LYS A 165 28.54 39.86 3.11
C LYS A 165 29.00 38.63 2.30
N ARG A 166 28.14 37.61 2.16
CA ARG A 166 28.48 36.29 1.56
C ARG A 166 29.61 35.57 2.29
N GLU A 167 29.68 35.69 3.61
CA GLU A 167 30.57 34.90 4.46
C GLU A 167 29.78 33.78 5.14
N VAL A 168 30.32 32.56 5.13
CA VAL A 168 29.76 31.36 5.74
C VAL A 168 30.38 31.16 7.12
N LEU A 169 29.55 30.79 8.10
CA LEU A 169 30.03 30.36 9.41
C LEU A 169 30.65 28.98 9.31
N VAL A 170 31.92 28.86 9.69
CA VAL A 170 32.67 27.60 9.59
C VAL A 170 33.37 27.28 10.90
N VAL A 171 33.48 25.98 11.18
CA VAL A 171 34.12 25.41 12.36
C VAL A 171 35.25 24.47 11.98
N LYS A 172 36.15 24.22 12.92
CA LYS A 172 37.25 23.26 12.81
C LYS A 172 37.24 22.35 14.02
N GLU A 173 37.10 21.05 13.84
CA GLU A 173 36.99 20.08 14.95
C GLU A 173 38.30 19.83 15.71
N LYS A 174 38.19 19.47 16.99
CA LYS A 174 39.26 18.85 17.79
C LYS A 174 39.26 17.32 17.57
N CYS A 175 39.57 16.83 16.37
CA CYS A 175 39.59 15.38 16.04
C CYS A 175 40.96 14.88 15.50
N PRO A 176 41.41 13.64 15.81
CA PRO A 176 42.56 12.98 15.20
C PRO A 176 42.25 12.24 13.86
N CYS A 177 41.16 12.61 13.17
CA CYS A 177 40.65 11.92 11.97
C CYS A 177 41.04 12.63 10.64
N ARG A 178 40.72 12.02 9.49
CA ARG A 178 41.08 12.47 8.11
C ARG A 178 40.66 13.90 7.74
N CYS A 179 39.83 14.56 8.56
CA CYS A 179 39.31 15.91 8.38
C CYS A 179 40.07 16.96 9.22
N CYS A 180 41.04 16.54 10.03
CA CYS A 180 41.82 17.41 10.91
C CYS A 180 42.52 18.50 10.08
N GLY A 181 42.17 19.76 10.32
CA GLY A 181 42.71 20.88 9.53
C GLY A 181 41.69 21.64 8.68
N VAL A 182 40.57 21.02 8.32
CA VAL A 182 39.60 21.55 7.34
C VAL A 182 38.55 22.42 8.02
N TRP A 183 38.18 23.52 7.38
CA TRP A 183 37.03 24.32 7.80
C TRP A 183 35.76 23.70 7.22
N LYS A 184 34.82 23.33 8.09
CA LYS A 184 33.53 22.72 7.72
C LYS A 184 32.34 23.51 8.26
N LEU A 185 31.14 23.14 7.81
CA LEU A 185 29.91 23.67 8.40
C LEU A 185 29.77 23.18 9.85
N PRO A 186 29.12 23.95 10.74
CA PRO A 186 28.68 23.46 12.03
C PRO A 186 27.81 22.20 11.89
N THR A 187 28.06 21.17 12.70
CA THR A 187 27.36 19.87 12.58
C THR A 187 27.12 19.23 13.92
N GLY A 188 26.01 18.50 14.06
CA GLY A 188 25.78 17.67 15.25
C GLY A 188 24.64 16.69 15.07
N TYR A 189 24.24 16.02 16.14
CA TYR A 189 23.25 14.95 16.10
C TYR A 189 21.90 15.39 16.65
N ILE A 190 20.82 14.93 16.03
CA ILE A 190 19.47 15.18 16.55
C ILE A 190 19.20 14.35 17.80
N ASN A 191 18.76 15.01 18.86
CA ASN A 191 18.34 14.35 20.09
C ASN A 191 17.03 13.58 19.90
N LYS A 192 16.79 12.56 20.73
CA LYS A 192 15.55 11.79 20.66
C LYS A 192 14.33 12.68 20.93
N SER A 193 13.39 12.69 19.98
CA SER A 193 12.16 13.52 20.01
C SER A 193 12.40 15.02 19.77
N GLU A 194 13.59 15.39 19.31
CA GLU A 194 13.89 16.72 18.78
C GLU A 194 13.57 16.77 17.28
N ASP A 195 13.03 17.89 16.82
CA ASP A 195 12.81 18.15 15.41
C ASP A 195 14.08 18.72 14.74
N ILE A 196 14.19 18.55 13.42
CA ILE A 196 15.40 18.94 12.65
C ILE A 196 15.65 20.45 12.72
N PHE A 197 14.60 21.28 12.79
CA PHE A 197 14.75 22.74 12.79
C PHE A 197 15.33 23.24 14.12
N SER A 198 14.85 22.71 15.24
CA SER A 198 15.34 23.01 16.59
C SER A 198 16.75 22.49 16.78
N GLY A 199 17.03 21.27 16.30
CA GLY A 199 18.37 20.70 16.35
C GLY A 199 19.37 21.50 15.51
N ALA A 200 19.01 21.94 14.30
CA ALA A 200 19.90 22.76 13.48
C ALA A 200 20.25 24.11 14.15
N ILE A 201 19.29 24.75 14.83
CA ILE A 201 19.52 25.99 15.58
C ILE A 201 20.39 25.71 16.82
N ARG A 202 20.05 24.66 17.57
CA ARG A 202 20.77 24.26 18.80
C ARG A 202 22.23 23.95 18.53
N GLU A 203 22.52 23.08 17.57
CA GLU A 203 23.89 22.62 17.29
C GLU A 203 24.81 23.76 16.85
N VAL A 204 24.30 24.68 16.01
CA VAL A 204 25.06 25.89 15.64
C VAL A 204 25.31 26.77 16.87
N LYS A 205 24.31 26.91 17.74
CA LYS A 205 24.43 27.70 18.97
C LYS A 205 25.40 27.08 19.97
N GLU A 206 25.40 25.75 20.10
CA GLU A 206 26.28 24.99 20.98
C GLU A 206 27.73 25.07 20.49
N GLU A 207 28.02 24.80 19.21
CA GLU A 207 29.39 24.82 18.70
C GLU A 207 29.99 26.23 18.64
N THR A 208 29.22 27.25 18.20
CA THR A 208 29.78 28.56 17.84
C THR A 208 29.23 29.74 18.63
N GLY A 209 28.23 29.54 19.49
CA GLY A 209 27.59 30.62 20.24
C GLY A 209 26.68 31.55 19.41
N VAL A 210 26.54 31.30 18.10
CA VAL A 210 25.80 32.18 17.18
C VAL A 210 24.31 31.84 17.21
N ASP A 211 23.48 32.85 17.45
CA ASP A 211 22.02 32.74 17.36
C ASP A 211 21.61 32.73 15.89
N THR A 212 20.73 31.80 15.52
CA THR A 212 20.28 31.67 14.14
C THR A 212 18.77 31.48 14.05
N ASN A 213 18.20 31.90 12.92
CA ASN A 213 16.84 31.59 12.53
C ASN A 213 16.83 30.58 11.39
N PHE A 214 16.03 29.53 11.52
CA PHE A 214 15.88 28.53 10.48
C PHE A 214 15.17 29.09 9.24
N LEU A 215 15.71 28.82 8.05
CA LEU A 215 15.09 29.22 6.79
C LEU A 215 14.48 28.02 6.05
N LYS A 216 15.32 27.06 5.66
CA LYS A 216 14.89 25.92 4.82
C LYS A 216 15.86 24.76 4.94
N MET A 217 15.34 23.54 4.80
CA MET A 217 16.15 22.34 4.61
C MET A 217 16.52 22.22 3.13
N VAL A 218 17.81 22.19 2.84
CA VAL A 218 18.33 22.30 1.46
C VAL A 218 18.57 20.93 0.85
N ALA A 219 19.28 20.07 1.56
CA ALA A 219 19.65 18.75 1.08
C ALA A 219 19.66 17.76 2.25
N PHE A 220 19.67 16.47 1.95
CA PHE A 220 20.07 15.46 2.91
C PHE A 220 20.96 14.43 2.22
N ARG A 221 21.94 13.93 2.96
CA ARG A 221 22.86 12.87 2.52
C ARG A 221 22.50 11.60 3.27
N HIS A 222 22.40 10.49 2.54
CA HIS A 222 22.33 9.16 3.12
C HIS A 222 23.63 8.42 2.84
N ALA A 223 24.32 7.96 3.88
CA ALA A 223 25.40 6.99 3.76
C ALA A 223 25.05 5.72 4.52
N HIS A 224 25.42 4.57 3.97
CA HIS A 224 25.24 3.28 4.62
C HIS A 224 26.56 2.82 5.25
N LEU A 225 26.46 1.94 6.26
CA LEU A 225 27.61 1.29 6.91
C LEU A 225 28.62 2.29 7.49
N VAL A 226 28.13 3.37 8.11
CA VAL A 226 28.98 4.40 8.75
C VAL A 226 29.30 3.97 10.19
N ALA A 227 28.97 4.77 11.20
CA ALA A 227 29.15 4.38 12.59
C ALA A 227 28.19 3.24 12.95
N PHE A 228 28.69 2.24 13.70
CA PHE A 228 27.93 1.06 14.13
C PHE A 228 27.30 0.23 13.00
N GLN A 229 27.84 0.32 11.77
CA GLN A 229 27.27 -0.30 10.56
C GLN A 229 25.83 0.13 10.24
N GLN A 230 25.37 1.24 10.83
CA GLN A 230 24.04 1.78 10.60
C GLN A 230 24.06 2.78 9.44
N SER A 231 22.87 3.14 8.99
CA SER A 231 22.68 4.21 8.02
C SER A 231 22.79 5.58 8.70
N ASP A 232 23.48 6.52 8.07
CA ASP A 232 23.65 7.91 8.52
C ASP A 232 22.90 8.85 7.56
N LEU A 233 22.00 9.66 8.12
CA LEU A 233 21.20 10.67 7.43
C LEU A 233 21.62 12.07 7.91
N LEU A 234 22.41 12.77 7.10
CA LEU A 234 22.85 14.14 7.39
C LEU A 234 21.95 15.15 6.68
N PHE A 235 21.20 15.94 7.43
CA PHE A 235 20.32 16.99 6.90
C PHE A 235 21.03 18.34 6.86
N VAL A 236 21.07 18.97 5.70
CA VAL A 236 21.75 20.25 5.47
C VAL A 236 20.70 21.36 5.50
N CYS A 237 20.80 22.23 6.49
CA CYS A 237 19.82 23.27 6.80
C CYS A 237 20.42 24.65 6.55
N MET A 238 19.69 25.49 5.82
CA MET A 238 20.04 26.89 5.63
C MET A 238 19.49 27.72 6.78
N LEU A 239 20.37 28.51 7.39
CA LEU A 239 20.07 29.32 8.56
C LEU A 239 20.50 30.77 8.31
N LYS A 240 19.77 31.72 8.89
CA LYS A 240 20.13 33.14 8.90
C LYS A 240 20.72 33.50 10.26
N PRO A 241 21.90 34.14 10.34
CA PRO A 241 22.44 34.59 11.62
C PRO A 241 21.61 35.75 12.19
N LEU A 242 21.40 35.71 13.50
CA LEU A 242 20.80 36.78 14.32
C LEU A 242 21.85 37.49 15.18
N SER A 243 22.97 36.82 15.47
CA SER A 243 24.16 37.40 16.11
C SER A 243 25.42 37.06 15.29
N TYR A 244 26.51 37.81 15.56
CA TYR A 244 27.76 37.69 14.79
C TYR A 244 28.98 37.38 15.65
N ASP A 245 28.87 37.56 16.97
CA ASP A 245 29.92 37.25 17.94
C ASP A 245 30.05 35.73 18.09
N ILE A 246 31.27 35.23 17.91
CA ILE A 246 31.57 33.81 17.97
C ILE A 246 32.12 33.49 19.35
N THR A 247 31.51 32.51 20.01
CA THR A 247 32.01 31.90 21.26
C THR A 247 32.11 30.41 21.04
N ILE A 248 33.32 29.87 20.99
CA ILE A 248 33.55 28.46 20.67
C ILE A 248 33.25 27.55 21.86
N ASP A 249 32.67 26.37 21.63
CA ASP A 249 32.73 25.29 22.60
C ASP A 249 34.09 24.60 22.54
N ASP A 250 34.92 24.89 23.54
CA ASP A 250 36.26 24.32 23.69
C ASP A 250 36.26 22.79 23.90
N LYS A 251 35.12 22.15 24.13
CA LYS A 251 35.05 20.68 24.22
C LYS A 251 35.02 20.00 22.85
N GLU A 252 34.43 20.64 21.85
CA GLU A 252 34.12 20.02 20.55
C GLU A 252 34.97 20.59 19.40
N ILE A 253 35.14 21.91 19.36
CA ILE A 253 35.80 22.60 18.24
C ILE A 253 37.09 23.32 18.66
N GLN A 254 38.01 23.43 17.70
CA GLN A 254 39.30 24.11 17.82
C GLN A 254 39.20 25.60 17.48
N ALA A 255 38.37 25.94 16.49
CA ALA A 255 38.20 27.32 16.03
C ALA A 255 36.90 27.47 15.25
N ALA A 256 36.35 28.68 15.23
CA ALA A 256 35.25 29.07 14.35
C ALA A 256 35.50 30.47 13.78
N LYS A 257 35.09 30.73 12.53
CA LYS A 257 35.19 32.05 11.89
C LYS A 257 34.09 32.28 10.86
N TRP A 258 33.85 33.54 10.54
CA TRP A 258 33.18 33.92 9.29
C TRP A 258 34.21 33.85 8.15
N MET A 259 33.93 33.03 7.13
CA MET A 259 34.83 32.82 6.00
C MET A 259 34.14 33.24 4.70
N PRO A 260 34.79 34.02 3.82
CA PRO A 260 34.25 34.31 2.49
C PRO A 260 33.84 33.02 1.76
N LEU A 261 32.64 32.98 1.18
CA LEU A 261 32.08 31.78 0.55
C LEU A 261 33.03 31.22 -0.54
N ASP A 262 33.67 32.08 -1.32
CA ASP A 262 34.60 31.67 -2.38
C ASP A 262 35.88 31.02 -1.80
N GLU A 263 36.36 31.49 -0.64
CA GLU A 263 37.48 30.87 0.09
C GLU A 263 37.08 29.49 0.63
N PHE A 264 35.86 29.37 1.16
CA PHE A 264 35.34 28.11 1.69
C PHE A 264 35.23 27.01 0.63
N ILE A 265 34.69 27.36 -0.54
CA ILE A 265 34.54 26.44 -1.69
C ILE A 265 35.89 26.06 -2.30
N ALA A 266 36.87 26.96 -2.27
CA ALA A 266 38.19 26.74 -2.85
C ALA A 266 39.06 25.75 -2.05
N GLN A 267 38.65 25.34 -0.84
CA GLN A 267 39.39 24.35 -0.06
C GLN A 267 39.49 23.01 -0.82
N PRO A 268 40.68 22.37 -0.88
CA PRO A 268 40.88 21.09 -1.59
C PRO A 268 39.88 20.00 -1.19
N TYR A 269 39.53 19.95 0.09
CA TYR A 269 38.54 19.00 0.63
C TYR A 269 37.19 19.04 -0.13
N TYR A 270 36.68 20.23 -0.43
CA TYR A 270 35.40 20.41 -1.14
C TYR A 270 35.53 20.29 -2.66
N GLN A 271 36.74 20.37 -3.21
CA GLN A 271 36.97 20.16 -4.65
C GLN A 271 37.19 18.69 -4.98
N ASP A 272 37.84 17.94 -4.08
CA ASP A 272 38.23 16.56 -4.29
C ASP A 272 37.13 15.54 -3.93
N ASP A 273 36.16 15.92 -3.08
CA ASP A 273 34.98 15.10 -2.75
C ASP A 273 33.73 15.51 -3.55
N PRO A 274 33.30 14.72 -4.56
CA PRO A 274 32.16 15.06 -5.41
C PRO A 274 30.85 15.24 -4.64
N LEU A 275 30.68 14.53 -3.53
CA LEU A 275 29.46 14.58 -2.73
C LEU A 275 29.37 15.89 -1.94
N SER A 276 30.43 16.26 -1.22
CA SER A 276 30.52 17.52 -0.49
C SER A 276 30.44 18.72 -1.44
N LYS A 277 31.10 18.65 -2.61
CA LYS A 277 30.97 19.68 -3.66
C LYS A 277 29.52 19.91 -4.06
N LYS A 278 28.77 18.83 -4.30
CA LYS A 278 27.37 18.90 -4.72
C LYS A 278 26.46 19.46 -3.64
N VAL A 279 26.70 19.10 -2.38
CA VAL A 279 25.95 19.64 -1.23
C VAL A 279 26.14 21.16 -1.15
N ILE A 280 27.37 21.65 -1.29
CA ILE A 280 27.66 23.09 -1.24
C ILE A 280 27.08 23.82 -2.46
N GLU A 281 27.20 23.28 -3.68
CA GLU A 281 26.54 23.83 -4.88
C GLU A 281 25.02 23.99 -4.69
N THR A 282 24.40 23.02 -4.01
CA THR A 282 22.96 23.04 -3.72
C THR A 282 22.61 24.12 -2.69
N CYS A 283 23.46 24.32 -1.67
CA CYS A 283 23.31 25.42 -0.70
C CYS A 283 23.41 26.80 -1.39
N ILE A 284 24.34 26.96 -2.33
CA ILE A 284 24.49 28.20 -3.11
C ILE A 284 23.27 28.41 -4.01
N ALA A 285 22.83 27.38 -4.72
CA ALA A 285 21.62 27.47 -5.55
C ALA A 285 20.38 27.80 -4.72
N ALA A 286 20.29 27.28 -3.48
CA ALA A 286 19.20 27.57 -2.55
C ALA A 286 19.27 28.99 -1.98
N GLN A 287 20.46 29.54 -1.79
CA GLN A 287 20.66 30.94 -1.41
C GLN A 287 20.27 31.91 -2.53
N GLU A 288 20.56 31.55 -3.79
CA GLU A 288 20.28 32.39 -4.95
C GLU A 288 18.85 32.21 -5.50
N ASP A 289 17.98 31.52 -4.74
CA ASP A 289 16.61 31.16 -5.12
C ASP A 289 16.50 30.45 -6.49
N ARG A 290 17.57 29.76 -6.90
CA ARG A 290 17.65 28.92 -8.10
C ARG A 290 17.36 27.44 -7.81
N TYR A 291 16.97 27.12 -6.58
CA TYR A 291 16.71 25.75 -6.13
C TYR A 291 15.22 25.40 -6.25
N SER A 292 14.91 24.36 -7.02
CA SER A 292 13.54 23.90 -7.30
C SER A 292 13.08 22.71 -6.44
N GLY A 293 13.83 22.36 -5.38
CA GLY A 293 13.51 21.25 -4.48
C GLY A 293 14.42 20.01 -4.63
N PHE A 294 14.15 18.98 -3.83
CA PHE A 294 15.02 17.80 -3.72
C PHE A 294 15.14 17.04 -5.05
N THR A 295 16.36 16.94 -5.56
CA THR A 295 16.72 16.13 -6.74
C THR A 295 17.65 15.00 -6.29
N VAL A 296 17.35 13.76 -6.70
CA VAL A 296 18.16 12.60 -6.33
C VAL A 296 19.44 12.58 -7.14
N HIS A 297 20.58 12.47 -6.46
CA HIS A 297 21.89 12.29 -7.07
C HIS A 297 22.57 11.08 -6.46
N ALA A 298 22.75 10.01 -7.26
CA ALA A 298 23.53 8.85 -6.86
C ALA A 298 25.02 9.18 -7.04
N SER A 299 25.80 9.11 -5.95
CA SER A 299 27.26 9.22 -6.01
C SER A 299 27.86 7.86 -5.66
N SER A 300 28.57 7.25 -6.60
CA SER A 300 29.37 6.04 -6.33
C SER A 300 30.72 6.47 -5.76
N SER A 301 30.95 6.27 -4.47
CA SER A 301 32.31 6.36 -3.92
C SER A 301 33.14 5.20 -4.47
N ALA A 302 34.25 5.53 -5.12
CA ALA A 302 35.15 4.54 -5.71
C ALA A 302 35.64 3.53 -4.66
N THR A 303 35.48 2.25 -4.97
CA THR A 303 36.11 1.12 -4.29
C THR A 303 37.61 1.41 -4.09
N ILE A 304 38.11 1.29 -2.86
CA ILE A 304 39.54 1.24 -2.57
C ILE A 304 40.09 0.02 -3.28
N SER A 305 40.68 0.22 -4.46
CA SER A 305 41.39 -0.81 -5.21
C SER A 305 42.86 -0.41 -5.29
N LEU A 306 43.71 -1.25 -4.71
CA LEU A 306 45.17 -1.21 -4.86
C LEU A 306 45.51 -1.19 -6.37
N LYS A 307 46.27 -0.18 -6.83
CA LYS A 307 46.84 -0.07 -8.19
C LYS A 307 48.27 -0.62 -8.20
N PRO A 308 48.74 -1.23 -9.32
CA PRO A 308 49.53 -0.48 -10.33
C PRO A 308 49.40 -1.03 -11.78
N PRO A 309 50.13 -0.52 -12.81
CA PRO A 309 50.24 0.85 -13.29
C PRO A 309 49.82 1.02 -14.79
N ARG A 310 49.91 2.29 -15.22
CA ARG A 310 49.43 2.99 -16.44
C ARG A 310 49.79 2.41 -17.82
N ASN A 311 48.96 2.75 -18.81
CA ASN A 311 49.40 3.51 -20.00
C ASN A 311 48.27 4.37 -20.60
N SER A 312 48.70 5.40 -21.31
CA SER A 312 48.06 6.59 -21.89
C SER A 312 47.11 6.30 -23.08
N ASP A 313 46.24 7.19 -23.60
CA ASP A 313 46.40 8.58 -24.04
C ASP A 313 45.05 9.32 -24.24
N SER A 314 45.19 10.63 -24.37
CA SER A 314 44.27 11.76 -24.62
C SER A 314 43.23 11.62 -25.75
N ASN A 315 42.08 12.33 -25.72
CA ASN A 315 41.94 13.75 -26.10
C ASN A 315 40.45 14.21 -26.12
N SER A 316 40.25 15.47 -25.75
CA SER A 316 39.03 16.29 -25.79
C SER A 316 38.64 16.73 -27.20
N PHE A 317 37.37 17.10 -27.46
CA PHE A 317 37.01 18.35 -28.16
C PHE A 317 35.52 18.69 -28.05
N SER A 318 35.26 19.98 -27.89
CA SER A 318 33.97 20.69 -27.76
C SER A 318 33.39 21.08 -29.12
N GLY A 319 32.08 21.39 -29.17
CA GLY A 319 31.47 22.04 -30.33
C GLY A 319 29.95 22.13 -30.31
N SER A 320 29.41 23.23 -29.79
CA SER A 320 28.01 23.65 -29.91
C SER A 320 27.69 24.15 -31.32
N ARG A 321 26.47 23.91 -31.83
CA ARG A 321 25.72 24.83 -32.72
C ARG A 321 24.26 24.40 -32.92
N ASN A 322 23.35 25.33 -32.62
CA ASN A 322 21.91 25.30 -32.90
C ASN A 322 21.62 25.47 -34.40
N TRP A 323 20.56 24.82 -34.89
CA TRP A 323 19.80 25.29 -36.06
C TRP A 323 18.30 25.06 -35.84
N VAL A 324 17.55 26.16 -35.94
CA VAL A 324 16.09 26.24 -36.05
C VAL A 324 15.73 26.16 -37.54
N THR A 325 14.71 25.39 -37.91
CA THR A 325 13.92 25.66 -39.13
C THR A 325 12.45 25.33 -38.91
N SER A 326 11.60 26.30 -39.26
CA SER A 326 10.16 26.23 -39.39
C SER A 326 9.80 25.92 -40.85
N SER A 327 8.71 25.21 -41.10
CA SER A 327 7.95 25.37 -42.34
C SER A 327 6.49 24.93 -42.18
N SER A 328 5.62 25.85 -42.58
CA SER A 328 4.17 25.76 -42.69
C SER A 328 3.78 25.36 -44.11
N GLY A 329 2.73 24.54 -44.27
CA GLY A 329 2.13 24.23 -45.57
C GLY A 329 0.65 23.87 -45.43
N SER A 330 -0.20 24.57 -46.20
CA SER A 330 -1.66 24.55 -46.17
C SER A 330 -2.26 24.15 -47.53
N GLY A 331 -3.41 23.44 -47.54
CA GLY A 331 -4.31 23.24 -48.69
C GLY A 331 -5.20 21.99 -48.51
N HIS A 332 -6.47 22.09 -48.07
CA HIS A 332 -7.74 22.16 -48.86
C HIS A 332 -7.96 20.98 -49.85
N LYS A 333 -9.10 20.30 -50.02
CA LYS A 333 -10.48 20.23 -49.46
C LYS A 333 -11.16 19.08 -50.24
N VAL A 334 -11.96 18.20 -49.63
CA VAL A 334 -13.19 17.59 -50.25
C VAL A 334 -14.14 17.15 -49.13
N GLY A 335 -15.42 17.54 -49.21
CA GLY A 335 -16.43 17.29 -48.17
C GLY A 335 -17.42 16.17 -48.49
N SER A 336 -17.94 15.53 -47.44
CA SER A 336 -19.24 14.83 -47.46
C SER A 336 -19.90 14.88 -46.07
N PHE A 337 -21.09 15.48 -46.03
CA PHE A 337 -22.18 15.35 -45.04
C PHE A 337 -21.84 14.97 -43.58
N SER A 338 -21.81 15.99 -42.69
CA SER A 338 -21.77 15.80 -41.25
C SER A 338 -23.16 15.56 -40.65
N ARG A 339 -23.34 14.37 -40.09
CA ARG A 339 -24.33 14.08 -39.03
C ARG A 339 -23.85 14.84 -37.79
N SER A 340 -24.71 15.63 -37.15
CA SER A 340 -24.34 16.43 -35.97
C SER A 340 -23.85 15.54 -34.83
N LEU A 341 -22.53 15.44 -34.68
CA LEU A 341 -21.87 14.91 -33.51
C LEU A 341 -22.05 15.92 -32.37
N MET A 342 -22.59 15.44 -31.26
CA MET A 342 -22.49 16.13 -29.97
C MET A 342 -21.03 16.52 -29.75
N GLU A 343 -20.77 17.81 -29.48
CA GLU A 343 -19.44 18.29 -29.12
C GLU A 343 -18.97 17.59 -27.84
N ASN A 344 -18.09 16.60 -27.98
CA ASN A 344 -17.32 16.02 -26.89
C ASN A 344 -16.40 17.12 -26.32
N LYS A 345 -16.81 17.75 -25.22
CA LYS A 345 -15.87 18.51 -24.39
C LYS A 345 -14.80 17.54 -23.87
N PRO A 346 -13.51 17.94 -23.86
CA PRO A 346 -12.43 17.07 -23.44
C PRO A 346 -12.61 16.65 -21.97
N HIS A 347 -12.32 15.38 -21.69
CA HIS A 347 -12.21 14.86 -20.32
C HIS A 347 -11.20 15.68 -19.51
N LYS A 348 -11.38 15.75 -18.20
CA LYS A 348 -10.49 16.52 -17.31
C LYS A 348 -9.16 15.77 -17.13
N VAL A 349 -8.25 15.99 -18.07
CA VAL A 349 -6.91 15.40 -18.08
C VAL A 349 -5.89 16.48 -17.79
N VAL A 350 -5.04 16.26 -16.80
CA VAL A 350 -3.92 17.15 -16.46
C VAL A 350 -2.63 16.42 -16.77
N VAL A 351 -1.81 17.00 -17.65
CA VAL A 351 -0.50 16.43 -18.02
C VAL A 351 0.60 17.15 -17.26
N GLY A 352 1.62 16.42 -16.84
CA GLY A 352 2.80 16.94 -16.17
C GLY A 352 4.09 16.30 -16.69
N ASP A 353 5.20 16.64 -16.04
CA ASP A 353 6.54 16.20 -16.44
C ASP A 353 6.70 14.67 -16.44
N ALA A 354 7.65 14.19 -17.24
CA ALA A 354 7.99 12.77 -17.36
C ALA A 354 6.79 11.87 -17.72
N GLY A 355 5.86 12.38 -18.54
CA GLY A 355 4.68 11.63 -18.99
C GLY A 355 3.67 11.33 -17.88
N TYR A 356 3.60 12.21 -16.88
CA TYR A 356 2.55 12.19 -15.86
C TYR A 356 1.21 12.59 -16.47
N VAL A 357 0.17 11.78 -16.24
CA VAL A 357 -1.20 12.05 -16.70
C VAL A 357 -2.15 11.82 -15.55
N LEU A 358 -2.74 12.89 -15.01
CA LEU A 358 -3.84 12.79 -14.06
C LEU A 358 -5.16 12.77 -14.83
N GLU A 359 -5.83 11.62 -14.81
CA GLU A 359 -7.22 11.50 -15.24
C GLU A 359 -8.12 11.91 -14.08
N ASP A 360 -8.43 13.20 -14.03
CA ASP A 360 -9.11 13.81 -12.91
C ASP A 360 -10.63 13.67 -13.00
N VAL A 361 -11.26 13.73 -11.84
CA VAL A 361 -12.72 13.73 -11.72
C VAL A 361 -13.27 15.16 -11.78
N PRO A 362 -14.47 15.34 -12.36
CA PRO A 362 -15.14 16.63 -12.35
C PRO A 362 -15.43 17.13 -10.94
N HIS A 363 -15.39 18.44 -10.79
CA HIS A 363 -15.70 19.14 -9.55
C HIS A 363 -16.64 20.32 -9.85
N PHE A 364 -17.49 20.72 -8.91
CA PHE A 364 -18.44 21.81 -9.16
C PHE A 364 -17.78 23.12 -9.61
N SER A 365 -16.58 23.42 -9.10
CA SER A 365 -15.81 24.60 -9.51
C SER A 365 -15.48 24.64 -11.00
N ASP A 366 -15.56 23.51 -11.70
CA ASP A 366 -15.27 23.42 -13.12
C ASP A 366 -16.39 24.04 -13.98
N TYR A 367 -17.61 24.18 -13.46
CA TYR A 367 -18.76 24.67 -14.24
C TYR A 367 -19.84 25.45 -13.47
N ILE A 368 -19.72 25.61 -12.15
CA ILE A 368 -20.61 26.47 -11.34
C ILE A 368 -19.80 27.66 -10.80
N PRO A 369 -20.08 28.91 -11.22
CA PRO A 369 -19.39 30.09 -10.72
C PRO A 369 -19.86 30.44 -9.29
N HIS A 370 -19.02 31.14 -8.53
CA HIS A 370 -19.34 31.68 -7.19
C HIS A 370 -19.82 30.64 -6.16
N LEU A 371 -19.16 29.48 -6.09
CA LEU A 371 -19.49 28.45 -5.10
C LEU A 371 -19.07 28.85 -3.68
N SER A 372 -20.02 28.77 -2.75
CA SER A 372 -19.74 28.82 -1.31
C SER A 372 -18.93 27.59 -0.87
N THR A 373 -17.97 27.82 0.01
CA THR A 373 -17.17 26.77 0.65
C THR A 373 -17.27 26.88 2.17
N TYR A 374 -17.30 25.75 2.85
CA TYR A 374 -17.47 25.67 4.29
C TYR A 374 -16.31 24.86 4.90
N PRO A 375 -15.91 25.12 6.17
CA PRO A 375 -14.99 24.25 6.86
C PRO A 375 -15.58 22.84 6.99
N ASN A 376 -14.75 21.81 6.85
CA ASN A 376 -15.24 20.45 6.99
C ASN A 376 -15.56 20.14 8.47
N PRO A 377 -16.79 19.68 8.81
CA PRO A 377 -17.18 19.34 10.19
C PRO A 377 -16.29 18.30 10.87
N LEU A 378 -15.52 17.52 10.08
CA LEU A 378 -14.53 16.59 10.61
C LEU A 378 -13.41 17.26 11.40
N GLN A 379 -13.20 18.57 11.26
CA GLN A 379 -12.23 19.33 12.06
C GLN A 379 -12.52 19.22 13.56
N ASP A 380 -13.81 19.20 13.91
CA ASP A 380 -14.29 19.17 15.28
C ASP A 380 -14.77 17.76 15.69
N ASN A 381 -14.58 16.76 14.82
CA ASN A 381 -15.04 15.40 15.08
C ASN A 381 -14.06 14.65 16.02
N PRO A 382 -14.52 14.14 17.18
CA PRO A 382 -13.64 13.49 18.17
C PRO A 382 -12.88 12.27 17.64
N ALA A 383 -13.41 11.56 16.64
CA ALA A 383 -12.74 10.40 16.05
C ALA A 383 -11.60 10.80 15.10
N TYR A 384 -11.67 12.00 14.52
CA TYR A 384 -10.67 12.51 13.58
C TYR A 384 -9.65 13.43 14.25
N SER A 385 -10.00 14.06 15.38
CA SER A 385 -9.12 14.97 16.13
C SER A 385 -7.87 14.28 16.73
N VAL A 386 -7.88 12.95 16.89
CA VAL A 386 -6.73 12.18 17.38
C VAL A 386 -5.67 11.89 16.31
N VAL A 387 -5.98 12.11 15.03
CA VAL A 387 -5.10 11.78 13.90
C VAL A 387 -4.28 13.01 13.51
N LYS A 388 -2.95 12.90 13.45
CA LYS A 388 -2.04 14.04 13.14
C LYS A 388 -2.28 14.66 11.75
N GLN A 389 -2.71 13.86 10.77
CA GLN A 389 -3.00 14.31 9.40
C GLN A 389 -4.15 13.46 8.83
N TYR A 390 -5.38 13.94 8.95
CA TYR A 390 -6.57 13.22 8.48
C TYR A 390 -7.16 13.75 7.17
N PHE A 391 -6.89 15.01 6.81
CA PHE A 391 -7.27 15.53 5.50
C PHE A 391 -6.28 15.11 4.41
N VAL A 392 -6.84 14.72 3.28
CA VAL A 392 -6.08 14.37 2.09
C VAL A 392 -5.75 15.66 1.33
N ASN A 393 -4.49 15.82 0.92
CA ASN A 393 -4.06 16.96 0.13
C ASN A 393 -4.83 16.94 -1.21
N VAL A 394 -5.19 18.12 -1.72
CA VAL A 394 -5.83 18.22 -3.03
C VAL A 394 -4.96 17.59 -4.10
N ASP A 395 -3.64 17.77 -4.07
CA ASP A 395 -2.71 17.29 -5.09
C ASP A 395 -2.28 15.82 -4.91
N ASP A 396 -2.78 15.13 -3.88
CA ASP A 396 -2.49 13.71 -3.70
C ASP A 396 -3.09 12.89 -4.85
N THR A 397 -2.22 12.16 -5.56
CA THR A 397 -2.61 11.26 -6.64
C THR A 397 -2.04 9.87 -6.45
N VAL A 398 -2.73 8.88 -7.00
CA VAL A 398 -2.43 7.46 -6.90
C VAL A 398 -2.11 6.95 -8.31
N ALA A 399 -0.92 6.41 -8.49
CA ALA A 399 -0.49 5.86 -9.77
C ALA A 399 -1.32 4.61 -10.13
N GLN A 400 -1.75 4.50 -11.40
CA GLN A 400 -2.39 3.28 -11.91
C GLN A 400 -1.38 2.14 -12.05
N LYS A 401 -0.16 2.45 -12.49
CA LYS A 401 0.93 1.47 -12.65
C LYS A 401 2.10 1.87 -11.77
N ILE A 402 2.42 1.01 -10.81
CA ILE A 402 3.54 1.23 -9.87
C ILE A 402 4.82 0.49 -10.28
N VAL A 403 4.73 -0.45 -11.22
CA VAL A 403 5.88 -1.16 -11.79
C VAL A 403 6.26 -0.48 -13.10
N VAL A 404 7.36 0.26 -13.08
CA VAL A 404 7.84 1.07 -14.21
C VAL A 404 9.32 0.83 -14.46
N HIS A 405 9.77 1.06 -15.69
CA HIS A 405 11.20 1.09 -16.03
C HIS A 405 11.76 2.50 -15.82
N ASN A 406 13.08 2.62 -15.63
CA ASN A 406 13.73 3.90 -15.32
C ASN A 406 13.38 5.03 -16.32
N ASN A 407 13.24 4.70 -17.60
CA ASN A 407 12.97 5.66 -18.67
C ASN A 407 11.52 5.63 -19.15
N SER A 408 10.63 4.87 -18.51
CA SER A 408 9.22 4.82 -18.91
C SER A 408 8.45 6.01 -18.32
N PRO A 409 7.41 6.51 -19.02
CA PRO A 409 6.58 7.59 -18.51
C PRO A 409 5.95 7.21 -17.17
N ARG A 410 5.73 8.20 -16.30
CA ARG A 410 5.01 8.03 -15.02
C ARG A 410 3.61 7.46 -15.22
N GLY A 411 2.99 7.77 -16.35
CA GLY A 411 1.72 7.19 -16.78
C GLY A 411 0.52 7.81 -16.09
N THR A 412 -0.57 7.05 -16.06
CA THR A 412 -1.87 7.51 -15.56
C THR A 412 -1.95 7.48 -14.03
N HIS A 413 -2.51 8.54 -13.47
CA HIS A 413 -2.78 8.73 -12.05
C HIS A 413 -4.25 9.11 -11.82
N PHE A 414 -4.75 8.78 -10.64
CA PHE A 414 -6.09 9.14 -10.18
C PHE A 414 -6.01 9.96 -8.90
N ARG A 415 -6.99 10.82 -8.66
CA ARG A 415 -7.01 11.65 -7.44
C ARG A 415 -7.28 10.79 -6.22
N ARG A 416 -6.48 10.94 -5.15
CA ARG A 416 -6.65 10.18 -3.92
C ARG A 416 -7.98 10.52 -3.23
N ALA A 417 -8.74 9.50 -2.85
CA ALA A 417 -10.00 9.68 -2.14
C ALA A 417 -9.76 9.98 -0.64
N GLY A 418 -10.67 10.74 -0.03
CA GLY A 418 -10.66 11.03 1.40
C GLY A 418 -11.20 12.41 1.75
N PRO A 419 -11.29 12.75 3.04
CA PRO A 419 -11.87 14.03 3.46
C PRO A 419 -10.97 15.19 3.02
N ARG A 420 -11.60 16.29 2.60
CA ARG A 420 -10.95 17.56 2.25
C ARG A 420 -11.16 18.59 3.36
N GLN A 421 -10.26 19.56 3.47
CA GLN A 421 -10.35 20.58 4.52
C GLN A 421 -11.56 21.50 4.38
N LYS A 422 -12.04 21.69 3.14
CA LYS A 422 -13.25 22.43 2.80
C LYS A 422 -14.28 21.52 2.14
N VAL A 423 -15.56 21.81 2.39
CA VAL A 423 -16.73 21.15 1.78
C VAL A 423 -17.58 22.17 1.03
N TYR A 424 -18.44 21.70 0.14
CA TYR A 424 -19.27 22.53 -0.76
C TYR A 424 -20.78 22.40 -0.47
N PHE A 425 -21.10 21.73 0.63
CA PHE A 425 -22.46 21.59 1.17
C PHE A 425 -22.44 21.83 2.67
N GLU A 426 -23.43 22.57 3.16
CA GLU A 426 -23.80 22.57 4.57
C GLU A 426 -24.68 21.37 4.88
N SER A 427 -24.53 20.84 6.09
CA SER A 427 -25.18 19.60 6.54
C SER A 427 -26.71 19.61 6.39
N ASP A 428 -27.35 20.75 6.70
CA ASP A 428 -28.81 20.90 6.69
C ASP A 428 -29.40 21.08 5.28
N ASP A 429 -28.55 21.50 4.33
CA ASP A 429 -28.89 21.66 2.92
C ASP A 429 -28.80 20.36 2.13
N VAL A 430 -28.04 19.37 2.62
CA VAL A 430 -27.89 18.09 1.92
C VAL A 430 -29.20 17.31 1.97
N HIS A 431 -29.66 16.90 0.78
CA HIS A 431 -30.70 15.92 0.58
C HIS A 431 -30.14 14.80 -0.30
N ALA A 432 -29.72 13.73 0.34
CA ALA A 432 -29.07 12.61 -0.31
C ALA A 432 -30.08 11.51 -0.70
N CYS A 433 -29.82 10.82 -1.80
CA CYS A 433 -30.50 9.58 -2.14
C CYS A 433 -29.53 8.45 -2.47
N ILE A 434 -29.94 7.22 -2.16
CA ILE A 434 -29.18 5.99 -2.42
C ILE A 434 -30.05 5.06 -3.27
N VAL A 435 -29.47 4.46 -4.31
CA VAL A 435 -30.16 3.47 -5.15
C VAL A 435 -29.27 2.26 -5.39
N THR A 436 -29.85 1.05 -5.31
CA THR A 436 -29.19 -0.21 -5.68
C THR A 436 -29.78 -0.79 -6.95
N CYS A 437 -28.94 -1.12 -7.93
CA CYS A 437 -29.35 -1.64 -9.23
C CYS A 437 -28.60 -2.94 -9.61
N GLY A 438 -29.23 -3.77 -10.45
CA GLY A 438 -28.66 -5.00 -10.98
C GLY A 438 -28.78 -6.21 -10.04
N GLY A 439 -27.92 -7.21 -10.24
CA GLY A 439 -27.89 -8.42 -9.41
C GLY A 439 -27.40 -8.17 -7.98
N LEU A 440 -27.81 -9.03 -7.04
CA LEU A 440 -27.34 -9.00 -5.66
C LEU A 440 -25.83 -9.27 -5.57
N CYS A 441 -25.23 -8.75 -4.50
CA CYS A 441 -23.82 -8.86 -4.17
C CYS A 441 -23.70 -8.79 -2.63
N PRO A 442 -22.86 -9.63 -1.99
CA PRO A 442 -22.54 -9.45 -0.58
C PRO A 442 -21.99 -8.04 -0.32
N GLY A 443 -22.42 -7.40 0.77
CA GLY A 443 -21.96 -6.05 1.14
C GLY A 443 -22.83 -4.88 0.66
N LEU A 444 -23.86 -5.10 -0.16
CA LEU A 444 -24.80 -4.04 -0.57
C LEU A 444 -25.39 -3.28 0.62
N ASN A 445 -25.90 -4.00 1.62
CA ASN A 445 -26.43 -3.41 2.84
C ASN A 445 -25.35 -2.71 3.68
N THR A 446 -24.11 -3.20 3.67
CA THR A 446 -22.98 -2.54 4.34
C THR A 446 -22.70 -1.19 3.69
N VAL A 447 -22.61 -1.11 2.36
CA VAL A 447 -22.44 0.16 1.66
C VAL A 447 -23.57 1.15 1.98
N ILE A 448 -24.84 0.70 1.93
CA ILE A 448 -25.99 1.56 2.29
C ILE A 448 -25.84 2.09 3.72
N ARG A 449 -25.54 1.21 4.68
CA ARG A 449 -25.37 1.57 6.09
C ARG A 449 -24.26 2.61 6.25
N GLU A 450 -23.11 2.38 5.64
CA GLU A 450 -21.93 3.22 5.82
C GLU A 450 -22.07 4.58 5.12
N ILE A 451 -22.82 4.68 4.02
CA ILE A 451 -23.20 5.97 3.42
C ILE A 451 -24.10 6.74 4.38
N VAL A 452 -25.16 6.11 4.90
CA VAL A 452 -26.13 6.76 5.82
C VAL A 452 -25.43 7.19 7.12
N CYS A 453 -24.67 6.29 7.75
CA CYS A 453 -23.92 6.57 8.97
C CYS A 453 -22.83 7.61 8.73
N GLY A 454 -22.15 7.57 7.58
CA GLY A 454 -21.11 8.54 7.23
C GLY A 454 -21.68 9.93 7.05
N LEU A 455 -22.76 10.08 6.27
CA LEU A 455 -23.48 11.34 6.12
C LEU A 455 -23.96 11.89 7.47
N HIS A 456 -24.54 11.04 8.32
CA HIS A 456 -25.11 11.46 9.59
C HIS A 456 -24.05 11.80 10.66
N HIS A 457 -23.14 10.87 10.97
CA HIS A 457 -22.22 11.01 12.09
C HIS A 457 -20.98 11.85 11.75
N MET A 458 -20.50 11.82 10.50
CA MET A 458 -19.32 12.60 10.11
C MET A 458 -19.68 14.01 9.64
N TYR A 459 -20.84 14.15 8.99
CA TYR A 459 -21.23 15.38 8.32
C TYR A 459 -22.55 15.98 8.80
N GLY A 460 -23.22 15.40 9.79
CA GLY A 460 -24.46 15.97 10.36
C GLY A 460 -25.69 15.95 9.44
N VAL A 461 -25.63 15.26 8.30
CA VAL A 461 -26.71 15.22 7.31
C VAL A 461 -27.86 14.34 7.81
N LYS A 462 -29.08 14.89 7.82
CA LYS A 462 -30.28 14.22 8.36
C LYS A 462 -31.25 13.71 7.30
N LYS A 463 -31.22 14.27 6.08
CA LYS A 463 -32.16 13.95 5.00
C LYS A 463 -31.54 12.96 4.02
N VAL A 464 -31.76 11.66 4.25
CA VAL A 464 -31.29 10.58 3.36
C VAL A 464 -32.46 9.69 2.94
N LEU A 465 -32.62 9.51 1.63
CA LEU A 465 -33.66 8.68 1.03
C LEU A 465 -33.06 7.44 0.34
N GLY A 466 -33.74 6.31 0.44
CA GLY A 466 -33.53 5.14 -0.39
C GLY A 466 -34.53 5.13 -1.54
N ILE A 467 -34.05 4.91 -2.76
CA ILE A 467 -34.89 4.73 -3.95
C ILE A 467 -35.21 3.24 -4.10
N ASP A 468 -36.49 2.88 -4.03
CA ASP A 468 -36.93 1.49 -4.04
C ASP A 468 -36.89 0.87 -5.45
N GLY A 469 -36.36 -0.33 -5.58
CA GLY A 469 -36.44 -1.12 -6.81
C GLY A 469 -35.58 -0.62 -7.96
N GLY A 470 -34.40 -0.05 -7.69
CA GLY A 470 -33.44 0.41 -8.71
C GLY A 470 -33.89 1.67 -9.47
N TYR A 471 -33.44 1.87 -10.72
CA TYR A 471 -33.71 3.10 -11.46
C TYR A 471 -35.19 3.43 -11.68
N ARG A 472 -36.05 2.40 -11.71
CA ARG A 472 -37.50 2.57 -11.82
C ARG A 472 -38.10 3.31 -10.62
N GLY A 473 -37.47 3.21 -9.46
CA GLY A 473 -37.92 3.84 -8.23
C GLY A 473 -38.01 5.36 -8.30
N PHE A 474 -37.13 6.00 -9.08
CA PHE A 474 -37.12 7.47 -9.23
C PHE A 474 -38.48 7.99 -9.69
N TYR A 475 -39.07 7.39 -10.72
CA TYR A 475 -40.35 7.83 -11.29
C TYR A 475 -41.58 7.01 -10.84
N SER A 476 -41.38 5.96 -10.03
CA SER A 476 -42.49 5.22 -9.39
C SER A 476 -42.93 5.83 -8.06
N ARG A 477 -42.26 6.91 -7.63
CA ARG A 477 -42.44 7.65 -6.38
C ARG A 477 -42.20 6.89 -5.06
N ASN A 478 -41.77 5.63 -5.11
CA ASN A 478 -41.47 4.83 -3.92
C ASN A 478 -40.10 5.19 -3.34
N THR A 479 -40.08 5.78 -2.14
CA THR A 479 -38.86 6.11 -1.40
C THR A 479 -38.95 5.69 0.05
N ILE A 480 -37.82 5.28 0.62
CA ILE A 480 -37.68 4.82 2.00
C ILE A 480 -36.84 5.85 2.76
N SER A 481 -37.29 6.34 3.91
CA SER A 481 -36.47 7.22 4.75
C SER A 481 -35.36 6.40 5.42
N LEU A 482 -34.10 6.84 5.28
CA LEU A 482 -32.95 6.16 5.85
C LEU A 482 -32.34 6.98 6.99
N THR A 483 -32.16 6.35 8.15
CA THR A 483 -31.57 6.92 9.37
C THR A 483 -30.58 5.92 9.96
N PRO A 484 -29.60 6.35 10.78
CA PRO A 484 -28.69 5.41 11.46
C PRO A 484 -29.43 4.29 12.19
N LYS A 485 -30.59 4.60 12.80
CA LYS A 485 -31.45 3.63 13.47
C LYS A 485 -32.03 2.60 12.48
N SER A 486 -32.53 3.04 11.32
CA SER A 486 -33.15 2.14 10.35
C SER A 486 -32.12 1.25 9.63
N VAL A 487 -30.86 1.66 9.56
CA VAL A 487 -29.77 0.89 8.92
C VAL A 487 -28.85 0.17 9.91
N ASN A 488 -29.13 0.20 11.22
CA ASN A 488 -28.17 -0.24 12.24
C ASN A 488 -27.64 -1.66 12.00
N ASP A 489 -28.53 -2.60 11.72
CA ASP A 489 -28.23 -4.04 11.64
C ASP A 489 -28.27 -4.61 10.21
N ILE A 490 -28.47 -3.79 9.18
CA ILE A 490 -28.68 -4.30 7.82
C ILE A 490 -27.41 -4.96 7.25
N HIS A 491 -26.22 -4.54 7.70
CA HIS A 491 -24.92 -5.13 7.33
C HIS A 491 -24.79 -6.61 7.71
N LYS A 492 -25.58 -7.09 8.68
CA LYS A 492 -25.63 -8.50 9.09
C LYS A 492 -26.45 -9.38 8.15
N ARG A 493 -27.12 -8.78 7.16
CA ARG A 493 -28.03 -9.45 6.22
C ARG A 493 -27.47 -9.31 4.81
N GLY A 494 -27.54 -10.39 4.03
CA GLY A 494 -27.31 -10.29 2.59
C GLY A 494 -28.45 -9.59 1.85
N GLY A 495 -28.26 -9.40 0.55
CA GLY A 495 -29.20 -8.66 -0.30
C GLY A 495 -29.15 -7.14 -0.09
N THR A 496 -30.26 -6.47 -0.40
CA THR A 496 -30.43 -5.01 -0.26
C THR A 496 -31.79 -4.70 0.35
N ILE A 497 -31.84 -3.80 1.34
CA ILE A 497 -33.10 -3.31 1.92
C ILE A 497 -33.90 -2.39 0.98
N LEU A 498 -33.26 -1.87 -0.07
CA LEU A 498 -33.90 -0.96 -1.03
C LEU A 498 -34.55 -1.71 -2.21
N GLY A 499 -34.46 -3.04 -2.23
CA GLY A 499 -34.73 -3.81 -3.43
C GLY A 499 -33.77 -3.47 -4.57
N THR A 500 -33.89 -4.18 -5.68
CA THR A 500 -33.08 -3.92 -6.87
C THR A 500 -33.86 -4.32 -8.11
N SER A 501 -33.51 -3.76 -9.26
CA SER A 501 -34.05 -4.15 -10.56
C SER A 501 -32.99 -4.14 -11.64
N ARG A 502 -33.27 -4.86 -12.72
CA ARG A 502 -32.58 -4.76 -14.01
C ARG A 502 -33.37 -3.85 -14.94
N GLY A 503 -32.68 -3.07 -15.76
CA GLY A 503 -33.28 -2.13 -16.71
C GLY A 503 -33.97 -0.93 -16.06
N GLY A 504 -34.91 -0.31 -16.80
CA GLY A 504 -35.74 0.78 -16.31
C GLY A 504 -35.07 2.15 -16.23
N HIS A 505 -33.88 2.30 -16.81
CA HIS A 505 -33.20 3.59 -16.92
C HIS A 505 -33.94 4.52 -17.89
N ASN A 506 -34.32 5.69 -17.41
CA ASN A 506 -34.83 6.77 -18.23
C ASN A 506 -34.26 8.08 -17.69
N THR A 507 -33.26 8.63 -18.39
CA THR A 507 -32.46 9.75 -17.91
C THR A 507 -33.31 10.96 -17.55
N SER A 508 -34.22 11.38 -18.44
CA SER A 508 -35.10 12.53 -18.19
C SER A 508 -35.94 12.33 -16.95
N LYS A 509 -36.67 11.20 -16.84
CA LYS A 509 -37.52 10.91 -15.67
C LYS A 509 -36.73 10.82 -14.37
N ILE A 510 -35.50 10.31 -14.41
CA ILE A 510 -34.63 10.20 -13.23
C ILE A 510 -34.19 11.60 -12.79
N VAL A 511 -33.68 12.42 -13.71
CA VAL A 511 -33.20 13.78 -13.39
C VAL A 511 -34.36 14.71 -13.02
N ASP A 512 -35.53 14.56 -13.65
CA ASP A 512 -36.75 15.27 -13.25
C ASP A 512 -37.12 14.91 -11.80
N SER A 513 -37.11 13.62 -11.43
CA SER A 513 -37.37 13.22 -10.04
C SER A 513 -36.31 13.73 -9.06
N ILE A 514 -35.03 13.82 -9.46
CA ILE A 514 -33.97 14.36 -8.61
C ILE A 514 -34.26 15.85 -8.32
N GLN A 515 -34.59 16.59 -9.37
CA GLN A 515 -34.90 18.02 -9.31
C GLN A 515 -36.18 18.30 -8.52
N ASP A 516 -37.28 17.60 -8.81
CA ASP A 516 -38.59 17.77 -8.16
C ASP A 516 -38.54 17.51 -6.65
N ARG A 517 -37.63 16.62 -6.21
CA ARG A 517 -37.45 16.27 -4.80
C ARG A 517 -36.38 17.13 -4.10
N GLY A 518 -35.71 18.02 -4.83
CA GLY A 518 -34.58 18.80 -4.31
C GLY A 518 -33.42 17.93 -3.83
N ILE A 519 -33.19 16.78 -4.47
CA ILE A 519 -32.06 15.89 -4.15
C ILE A 519 -30.80 16.52 -4.72
N ASN A 520 -29.76 16.66 -3.90
CA ASN A 520 -28.47 17.25 -4.30
C ASN A 520 -27.27 16.31 -4.15
N GLN A 521 -27.49 15.09 -3.65
CA GLN A 521 -26.49 14.01 -3.68
C GLN A 521 -27.14 12.69 -4.08
N VAL A 522 -26.56 11.99 -5.05
CA VAL A 522 -27.07 10.74 -5.62
C VAL A 522 -25.98 9.68 -5.56
N TYR A 523 -26.19 8.66 -4.74
CA TYR A 523 -25.30 7.51 -4.58
C TYR A 523 -25.86 6.31 -5.35
N ILE A 524 -25.17 5.90 -6.40
CA ILE A 524 -25.64 4.86 -7.33
C ILE A 524 -24.77 3.61 -7.18
N ILE A 525 -25.35 2.56 -6.58
CA ILE A 525 -24.66 1.30 -6.32
C ILE A 525 -25.07 0.26 -7.38
N GLY A 526 -24.14 -0.21 -8.20
CA GLY A 526 -24.46 -1.18 -9.25
C GLY A 526 -23.30 -1.55 -10.16
N GLY A 527 -23.51 -2.55 -11.03
CA GLY A 527 -22.50 -3.02 -11.99
C GLY A 527 -22.34 -2.13 -13.22
N ASP A 528 -21.68 -2.62 -14.27
CA ASP A 528 -21.34 -1.87 -15.49
C ASP A 528 -22.53 -1.09 -16.09
N GLY A 529 -23.65 -1.76 -16.40
CA GLY A 529 -24.83 -1.08 -16.96
C GLY A 529 -25.40 0.01 -16.04
N THR A 530 -25.24 -0.12 -14.72
CA THR A 530 -25.61 0.92 -13.76
C THR A 530 -24.61 2.08 -13.81
N GLN A 531 -23.31 1.82 -13.87
CA GLN A 531 -22.30 2.90 -13.96
C GLN A 531 -22.41 3.67 -15.28
N LYS A 532 -22.73 2.99 -16.40
CA LYS A 532 -23.12 3.64 -17.66
C LYS A 532 -24.32 4.57 -17.49
N GLY A 533 -25.36 4.09 -16.80
CA GLY A 533 -26.51 4.91 -16.44
C GLY A 533 -26.14 6.12 -15.56
N ALA A 534 -25.25 5.94 -14.58
CA ALA A 534 -24.75 7.01 -13.72
C ALA A 534 -24.00 8.09 -14.51
N SER A 535 -23.17 7.70 -15.48
CA SER A 535 -22.49 8.62 -16.39
C SER A 535 -23.48 9.49 -17.18
N VAL A 536 -24.54 8.88 -17.73
CA VAL A 536 -25.56 9.62 -18.50
C VAL A 536 -26.40 10.54 -17.60
N ILE A 537 -26.72 10.11 -16.37
CA ILE A 537 -27.39 10.96 -15.37
C ILE A 537 -26.53 12.17 -15.02
N TYR A 538 -25.23 11.96 -14.82
CA TYR A 538 -24.27 13.02 -14.52
C TYR A 538 -24.19 14.05 -15.66
N GLU A 539 -24.06 13.61 -16.91
CA GLU A 539 -24.00 14.52 -18.06
C GLU A 539 -25.30 15.34 -18.20
N GLU A 540 -26.47 14.73 -17.97
CA GLU A 540 -27.75 15.45 -17.99
C GLU A 540 -27.87 16.48 -16.84
N ILE A 541 -27.44 16.12 -15.63
CA ILE A 541 -27.38 17.04 -14.48
C ILE A 541 -26.47 18.24 -14.78
N LYS A 542 -25.30 17.97 -15.36
CA LYS A 542 -24.35 19.00 -15.78
C LYS A 542 -24.93 19.89 -16.88
N ARG A 543 -25.59 19.30 -17.88
CA ARG A 543 -26.27 20.02 -18.97
C ARG A 543 -27.36 20.97 -18.43
N ARG A 544 -28.07 20.57 -17.38
CA ARG A 544 -29.08 21.40 -16.69
C ARG A 544 -28.48 22.40 -15.69
N GLY A 545 -27.17 22.38 -15.45
CA GLY A 545 -26.51 23.28 -14.49
C GLY A 545 -26.92 23.04 -13.03
N LEU A 546 -27.37 21.83 -12.69
CA LEU A 546 -27.85 21.52 -11.35
C LEU A 546 -26.66 21.25 -10.40
N LYS A 547 -26.70 21.82 -9.19
CA LYS A 547 -25.74 21.54 -8.12
C LYS A 547 -26.06 20.19 -7.45
N VAL A 548 -25.86 19.10 -8.19
CA VAL A 548 -26.12 17.72 -7.75
C VAL A 548 -24.88 16.86 -7.92
N VAL A 549 -24.49 16.16 -6.85
CA VAL A 549 -23.43 15.15 -6.93
C VAL A 549 -23.99 13.84 -7.45
N VAL A 550 -23.29 13.23 -8.41
CA VAL A 550 -23.49 11.84 -8.82
C VAL A 550 -22.24 11.05 -8.46
N ALA A 551 -22.37 10.16 -7.49
CA ALA A 551 -21.30 9.27 -7.03
C ALA A 551 -21.70 7.81 -7.32
N GLY A 552 -20.89 7.12 -8.12
CA GLY A 552 -21.02 5.70 -8.39
C GLY A 552 -20.27 4.85 -7.38
N ILE A 553 -20.86 3.73 -6.99
CA ILE A 553 -20.21 2.67 -6.22
C ILE A 553 -20.27 1.39 -7.06
N PRO A 554 -19.13 0.91 -7.58
CA PRO A 554 -19.15 -0.10 -8.62
C PRO A 554 -19.27 -1.48 -7.98
N LYS A 555 -20.35 -2.20 -8.33
CA LYS A 555 -20.77 -3.46 -7.69
C LYS A 555 -20.73 -4.61 -8.70
N THR A 556 -19.76 -5.49 -8.52
CA THR A 556 -19.67 -6.78 -9.21
C THR A 556 -19.06 -7.81 -8.27
N ILE A 557 -19.52 -9.06 -8.33
CA ILE A 557 -18.83 -10.17 -7.67
C ILE A 557 -17.77 -10.77 -8.59
N ASP A 558 -17.79 -10.48 -9.89
CA ASP A 558 -16.92 -11.14 -10.88
C ASP A 558 -15.52 -10.50 -10.94
N ASN A 559 -15.27 -9.46 -10.14
CA ASN A 559 -14.03 -8.67 -10.10
C ASN A 559 -13.56 -8.13 -11.46
N ASP A 560 -14.53 -7.76 -12.31
CA ASP A 560 -14.33 -7.39 -13.71
C ASP A 560 -14.30 -5.86 -13.95
N ILE A 561 -14.22 -5.05 -12.90
CA ILE A 561 -14.16 -3.59 -13.01
C ILE A 561 -12.72 -3.16 -13.33
N PRO A 562 -12.48 -2.37 -14.40
CA PRO A 562 -11.14 -1.90 -14.75
C PRO A 562 -10.63 -0.90 -13.72
N VAL A 563 -9.32 -0.62 -13.75
CA VAL A 563 -8.62 0.34 -12.86
C VAL A 563 -8.54 -0.07 -11.39
N ILE A 564 -9.60 -0.63 -10.81
CA ILE A 564 -9.64 -0.97 -9.39
C ILE A 564 -8.99 -2.33 -9.13
N ASP A 565 -8.32 -2.46 -7.99
CA ASP A 565 -7.62 -3.70 -7.59
C ASP A 565 -8.61 -4.84 -7.32
N ARG A 566 -9.77 -4.50 -6.73
CA ARG A 566 -10.80 -5.45 -6.33
C ARG A 566 -12.19 -4.83 -6.24
N SER A 567 -13.23 -5.59 -6.56
CA SER A 567 -14.63 -5.22 -6.31
C SER A 567 -15.16 -5.79 -4.98
N PHE A 568 -16.09 -5.09 -4.33
CA PHE A 568 -16.62 -5.55 -3.05
C PHE A 568 -17.55 -6.74 -3.26
N GLY A 569 -17.51 -7.70 -2.33
CA GLY A 569 -18.26 -8.95 -2.39
C GLY A 569 -17.53 -10.07 -3.15
N PHE A 570 -16.38 -9.78 -3.79
CA PHE A 570 -15.56 -10.79 -4.46
C PHE A 570 -14.95 -11.79 -3.48
N ASP A 571 -14.34 -11.32 -2.38
CA ASP A 571 -13.73 -12.21 -1.39
C ASP A 571 -14.77 -13.12 -0.76
N THR A 572 -15.93 -12.57 -0.40
CA THR A 572 -17.06 -13.34 0.13
C THR A 572 -17.53 -14.36 -0.90
N ALA A 573 -17.58 -13.99 -2.19
CA ALA A 573 -18.00 -14.91 -3.24
C ALA A 573 -17.01 -16.06 -3.43
N VAL A 574 -15.71 -15.80 -3.35
CA VAL A 574 -14.65 -16.83 -3.38
C VAL A 574 -14.77 -17.77 -2.18
N GLU A 575 -15.01 -17.24 -0.98
CA GLU A 575 -15.18 -18.04 0.25
C GLU A 575 -16.40 -18.97 0.16
N GLU A 576 -17.55 -18.48 -0.28
CA GLU A 576 -18.74 -19.31 -0.45
C GLU A 576 -18.61 -20.31 -1.61
N ALA A 577 -17.91 -19.92 -2.69
CA ALA A 577 -17.57 -20.85 -3.78
C ALA A 577 -16.69 -21.99 -3.29
N GLN A 578 -15.69 -21.70 -2.44
CA GLN A 578 -14.83 -22.70 -1.82
C GLN A 578 -15.65 -23.70 -0.99
N ARG A 579 -16.65 -23.25 -0.23
CA ARG A 579 -17.51 -24.17 0.55
C ARG A 579 -18.27 -25.15 -0.35
N ALA A 580 -18.75 -24.69 -1.51
CA ALA A 580 -19.40 -25.55 -2.49
C ALA A 580 -18.43 -26.54 -3.14
N ILE A 581 -17.19 -26.11 -3.43
CA ILE A 581 -16.12 -26.98 -3.94
C ILE A 581 -15.78 -28.07 -2.93
N ASN A 582 -15.60 -27.72 -1.65
CA ASN A 582 -15.29 -28.69 -0.61
C ASN A 582 -16.40 -29.75 -0.47
N ALA A 583 -17.67 -29.35 -0.57
CA ALA A 583 -18.78 -30.29 -0.58
C ALA A 583 -18.75 -31.22 -1.80
N ALA A 584 -18.45 -30.69 -2.99
CA ALA A 584 -18.27 -31.49 -4.20
C ALA A 584 -17.11 -32.48 -4.10
N HIS A 585 -16.01 -32.08 -3.48
CA HIS A 585 -14.86 -32.92 -3.24
C HIS A 585 -15.22 -34.12 -2.37
N VAL A 586 -15.79 -33.88 -1.18
CA VAL A 586 -16.24 -34.94 -0.26
C VAL A 586 -17.23 -35.91 -0.94
N GLU A 587 -18.20 -35.38 -1.69
CA GLU A 587 -19.16 -36.21 -2.44
C GLU A 587 -18.48 -37.05 -3.53
N SER A 588 -17.49 -36.49 -4.22
CA SER A 588 -16.77 -37.19 -5.29
C SER A 588 -15.81 -38.26 -4.76
N GLU A 589 -15.13 -38.01 -3.63
CA GLU A 589 -14.20 -38.96 -3.01
C GLU A 589 -14.94 -40.16 -2.38
N SER A 590 -16.18 -39.94 -1.94
CA SER A 590 -16.98 -40.96 -1.23
C SER A 590 -17.51 -42.09 -2.13
N VAL A 591 -17.33 -42.02 -3.45
CA VAL A 591 -17.86 -42.99 -4.41
C VAL A 591 -16.84 -43.31 -5.51
N GLU A 592 -16.82 -44.57 -5.95
CA GLU A 592 -15.96 -44.98 -7.07
C GLU A 592 -16.35 -44.24 -8.35
N ASN A 593 -15.33 -43.72 -9.06
CA ASN A 593 -15.47 -42.91 -10.26
C ASN A 593 -16.39 -41.70 -10.03
N GLY A 594 -16.26 -41.08 -8.86
CA GLY A 594 -17.03 -39.91 -8.46
C GLY A 594 -16.56 -38.64 -9.17
N ILE A 595 -17.50 -37.84 -9.67
CA ILE A 595 -17.21 -36.54 -10.27
C ILE A 595 -18.06 -35.46 -9.60
N GLY A 596 -17.42 -34.48 -8.99
CA GLY A 596 -18.06 -33.28 -8.47
C GLY A 596 -17.96 -32.14 -9.50
N VAL A 597 -19.08 -31.71 -10.07
CA VAL A 597 -19.13 -30.54 -10.97
C VAL A 597 -19.72 -29.35 -10.23
N VAL A 598 -18.97 -28.27 -10.11
CA VAL A 598 -19.40 -27.02 -9.44
C VAL A 598 -19.47 -25.89 -10.46
N LYS A 599 -20.68 -25.37 -10.70
CA LYS A 599 -20.87 -24.18 -11.53
C LYS A 599 -20.72 -22.92 -10.69
N LEU A 600 -19.80 -22.03 -11.07
CA LEU A 600 -19.59 -20.75 -10.40
C LEU A 600 -20.02 -19.56 -11.27
N MET A 601 -20.21 -18.41 -10.62
CA MET A 601 -20.44 -17.15 -11.31
C MET A 601 -19.18 -16.72 -12.07
N GLY A 602 -19.36 -15.96 -13.14
CA GLY A 602 -18.30 -15.63 -14.09
C GLY A 602 -18.83 -15.57 -15.51
N ARG A 603 -19.64 -14.55 -15.80
CA ARG A 603 -20.36 -14.40 -17.07
C ARG A 603 -19.43 -14.15 -18.26
N TYR A 604 -18.49 -13.24 -18.04
CA TYR A 604 -17.52 -12.78 -19.04
C TYR A 604 -16.08 -12.97 -18.58
N SER A 605 -15.87 -13.21 -17.27
CA SER A 605 -14.56 -13.42 -16.68
C SER A 605 -14.55 -14.55 -15.65
N GLY A 606 -13.43 -15.24 -15.55
CA GLY A 606 -13.24 -16.42 -14.72
C GLY A 606 -12.66 -16.19 -13.32
N PHE A 607 -12.63 -14.96 -12.81
CA PHE A 607 -11.88 -14.64 -11.58
C PHE A 607 -12.36 -15.44 -10.36
N ILE A 608 -13.67 -15.57 -10.13
CA ILE A 608 -14.19 -16.36 -8.99
C ILE A 608 -13.74 -17.81 -9.13
N ALA A 609 -13.89 -18.42 -10.31
CA ALA A 609 -13.49 -19.80 -10.55
C ALA A 609 -11.98 -20.02 -10.36
N MET A 610 -11.15 -19.10 -10.88
CA MET A 610 -9.70 -19.14 -10.71
C MET A 610 -9.29 -19.01 -9.23
N TYR A 611 -9.81 -18.01 -8.51
CA TYR A 611 -9.45 -17.78 -7.12
C TYR A 611 -9.99 -18.87 -6.18
N ALA A 612 -11.22 -19.34 -6.39
CA ALA A 612 -11.81 -20.42 -5.59
C ALA A 612 -11.05 -21.74 -5.79
N THR A 613 -10.60 -22.03 -7.02
CA THR A 613 -9.73 -23.17 -7.34
C THR A 613 -8.41 -23.08 -6.59
N LEU A 614 -7.72 -21.95 -6.68
CA LEU A 614 -6.46 -21.72 -5.98
C LEU A 614 -6.60 -21.77 -4.44
N ALA A 615 -7.75 -21.33 -3.91
CA ALA A 615 -8.04 -21.34 -2.48
C ALA A 615 -8.37 -22.75 -1.95
N SER A 616 -9.18 -23.54 -2.69
CA SER A 616 -9.55 -24.90 -2.29
C SER A 616 -8.39 -25.88 -2.41
N ARG A 617 -7.65 -25.86 -3.52
CA ARG A 617 -6.65 -26.89 -3.90
C ARG A 617 -7.18 -28.31 -4.14
N ASP A 618 -8.48 -28.54 -3.98
CA ASP A 618 -9.12 -29.84 -4.21
C ASP A 618 -9.72 -29.97 -5.63
N VAL A 619 -9.50 -28.95 -6.47
CA VAL A 619 -10.03 -28.89 -7.84
C VAL A 619 -9.02 -29.50 -8.81
N ASP A 620 -9.46 -30.46 -9.61
CA ASP A 620 -8.65 -31.06 -10.67
C ASP A 620 -8.74 -30.30 -11.98
N CYS A 621 -9.89 -29.70 -12.27
CA CYS A 621 -10.10 -28.96 -13.50
C CYS A 621 -10.90 -27.67 -13.28
N CYS A 622 -10.38 -26.56 -13.78
CA CYS A 622 -11.03 -25.26 -13.77
C CYS A 622 -11.21 -24.73 -15.20
N LEU A 623 -12.47 -24.52 -15.58
CA LEU A 623 -12.89 -24.05 -16.91
C LEU A 623 -13.47 -22.64 -16.79
N ILE A 624 -12.89 -21.69 -17.54
CA ILE A 624 -13.24 -20.27 -17.51
C ILE A 624 -13.60 -19.74 -18.91
N PRO A 625 -14.33 -18.63 -19.03
CA PRO A 625 -14.70 -18.06 -20.34
C PRO A 625 -13.49 -17.69 -21.21
N GLU A 626 -12.37 -17.32 -20.59
CA GLU A 626 -11.16 -16.86 -21.28
C GLU A 626 -10.27 -17.99 -21.80
N SER A 627 -10.47 -19.24 -21.35
CA SER A 627 -9.66 -20.39 -21.75
C SER A 627 -10.52 -21.35 -22.58
N PRO A 628 -10.38 -21.33 -23.93
CA PRO A 628 -11.05 -22.29 -24.79
C PRO A 628 -10.69 -23.73 -24.42
N PHE A 629 -11.62 -24.65 -24.65
CA PHE A 629 -11.42 -26.08 -24.47
C PHE A 629 -12.30 -26.87 -25.44
N TYR A 630 -11.97 -28.14 -25.65
CA TYR A 630 -12.77 -29.06 -26.46
C TYR A 630 -12.99 -30.38 -25.73
N LEU A 631 -14.07 -31.08 -26.09
CA LEU A 631 -14.52 -32.26 -25.34
C LEU A 631 -13.81 -33.56 -25.75
N GLU A 632 -13.73 -33.81 -27.06
CA GLU A 632 -13.27 -35.07 -27.65
C GLU A 632 -11.97 -34.92 -28.44
N GLY A 633 -11.14 -35.97 -28.48
CA GLY A 633 -9.89 -36.02 -29.24
C GLY A 633 -8.65 -35.95 -28.33
N PRO A 634 -7.44 -36.17 -28.89
CA PRO A 634 -6.20 -36.19 -28.13
C PRO A 634 -5.96 -34.87 -27.39
N GLY A 635 -5.87 -34.91 -26.05
CA GLY A 635 -5.72 -33.74 -25.19
C GLY A 635 -7.03 -33.04 -24.80
N GLY A 636 -8.18 -33.61 -25.17
CA GLY A 636 -9.51 -33.09 -24.84
C GLY A 636 -9.93 -33.36 -23.40
N LEU A 637 -11.01 -32.70 -22.99
CA LEU A 637 -11.51 -32.78 -21.61
C LEU A 637 -11.89 -34.21 -21.19
N PHE A 638 -12.51 -35.01 -22.07
CA PHE A 638 -12.90 -36.38 -21.70
C PHE A 638 -11.71 -37.32 -21.48
N GLU A 639 -10.64 -37.19 -22.27
CA GLU A 639 -9.41 -37.96 -22.06
C GLU A 639 -8.76 -37.59 -20.73
N TYR A 640 -8.74 -36.30 -20.39
CA TYR A 640 -8.24 -35.84 -19.10
C TYR A 640 -9.07 -36.39 -17.93
N ILE A 641 -10.40 -36.37 -18.03
CA ILE A 641 -11.29 -36.96 -17.01
C ILE A 641 -11.00 -38.45 -16.86
N GLU A 642 -10.89 -39.21 -17.95
CA GLU A 642 -10.61 -40.65 -17.90
C GLU A 642 -9.28 -40.94 -17.19
N LYS A 643 -8.24 -40.15 -17.50
CA LYS A 643 -6.93 -40.25 -16.87
C LYS A 643 -7.02 -39.98 -15.37
N ARG A 644 -7.65 -38.88 -14.94
CA ARG A 644 -7.78 -38.52 -13.52
C ARG A 644 -8.56 -39.56 -12.72
N LEU A 645 -9.65 -40.09 -13.28
CA LEU A 645 -10.42 -41.15 -12.62
C LEU A 645 -9.61 -42.44 -12.44
N LYS A 646 -8.79 -42.83 -13.42
CA LYS A 646 -7.90 -44.00 -13.29
C LYS A 646 -6.77 -43.79 -12.27
N GLU A 647 -6.27 -42.56 -12.15
CA GLU A 647 -5.19 -42.22 -11.22
C GLU A 647 -5.68 -42.07 -9.77
N ASN A 648 -6.82 -41.39 -9.58
CA ASN A 648 -7.27 -40.92 -8.26
C ASN A 648 -8.63 -41.49 -7.81
N GLY A 649 -9.37 -42.17 -8.68
CA GLY A 649 -10.71 -42.70 -8.40
C GLY A 649 -11.84 -41.67 -8.33
N HIS A 650 -11.52 -40.37 -8.29
CA HIS A 650 -12.48 -39.27 -8.25
C HIS A 650 -11.93 -38.02 -8.95
N MET A 651 -12.79 -37.03 -9.19
CA MET A 651 -12.41 -35.75 -9.81
C MET A 651 -13.36 -34.61 -9.42
N VAL A 652 -12.83 -33.40 -9.23
CA VAL A 652 -13.59 -32.16 -9.06
C VAL A 652 -13.36 -31.21 -10.24
N ILE A 653 -14.46 -30.77 -10.85
CA ILE A 653 -14.49 -29.82 -11.97
C ILE A 653 -15.21 -28.55 -11.54
N VAL A 654 -14.51 -27.42 -11.61
CA VAL A 654 -15.08 -26.07 -11.47
C VAL A 654 -15.29 -25.48 -12.85
N ILE A 655 -16.50 -24.98 -13.11
CA ILE A 655 -16.85 -24.35 -14.38
C ILE A 655 -17.55 -23.01 -14.16
N ALA A 656 -17.00 -21.93 -14.71
CA ALA A 656 -17.67 -20.64 -14.72
C ALA A 656 -18.86 -20.64 -15.68
N GLU A 657 -19.95 -19.94 -15.35
CA GLU A 657 -21.18 -19.93 -16.16
C GLU A 657 -20.96 -19.50 -17.62
N GLY A 658 -19.97 -18.64 -17.89
CA GLY A 658 -19.62 -18.18 -19.24
C GLY A 658 -18.73 -19.13 -20.04
N ALA A 659 -18.11 -20.14 -19.41
CA ALA A 659 -17.24 -21.08 -20.11
C ALA A 659 -18.05 -21.96 -21.08
N GLY A 660 -17.48 -22.32 -22.22
CA GLY A 660 -18.08 -23.30 -23.16
C GLY A 660 -19.44 -22.93 -23.76
N GLN A 661 -19.87 -21.66 -23.67
CA GLN A 661 -21.18 -21.22 -24.20
C GLN A 661 -21.30 -21.39 -25.72
N GLU A 662 -20.19 -21.34 -26.46
CA GLU A 662 -20.13 -21.57 -27.91
C GLU A 662 -20.42 -23.04 -28.24
N LEU A 663 -19.69 -23.97 -27.60
CA LEU A 663 -19.90 -25.42 -27.72
C LEU A 663 -21.34 -25.83 -27.39
N LEU A 664 -21.89 -25.20 -26.35
CA LEU A 664 -23.26 -25.44 -25.92
C LEU A 664 -24.26 -24.97 -26.99
N SER A 665 -24.07 -23.76 -27.53
CA SER A 665 -24.93 -23.16 -28.56
C SER A 665 -24.95 -24.02 -29.84
N GLU A 666 -23.78 -24.48 -30.30
CA GLU A 666 -23.64 -25.37 -31.44
C GLU A 666 -24.38 -26.70 -31.23
N SER A 667 -24.34 -27.23 -30.01
CA SER A 667 -24.99 -28.50 -29.69
C SER A 667 -26.52 -28.43 -29.62
N MET A 668 -27.11 -27.24 -29.42
CA MET A 668 -28.55 -27.08 -29.16
C MET A 668 -29.33 -26.29 -30.22
N ASN A 669 -28.70 -25.74 -31.27
CA ASN A 669 -29.37 -24.95 -32.34
C ASN A 669 -30.36 -23.89 -31.80
N SER A 670 -30.04 -23.23 -30.69
CA SER A 670 -30.97 -22.39 -29.94
C SER A 670 -30.73 -20.89 -30.14
N MET A 671 -31.81 -20.12 -30.27
CA MET A 671 -31.77 -18.66 -30.44
C MET A 671 -31.41 -17.95 -29.13
N ALA A 672 -30.53 -16.95 -29.21
CA ALA A 672 -30.11 -16.14 -28.07
C ALA A 672 -31.26 -15.27 -27.53
N LYS A 673 -31.68 -15.49 -26.29
CA LYS A 673 -32.62 -14.62 -25.56
C LYS A 673 -31.84 -13.53 -24.80
N GLN A 674 -32.45 -12.36 -24.58
CA GLN A 674 -31.86 -11.26 -23.81
C GLN A 674 -32.65 -10.98 -22.52
N ASP A 675 -32.00 -10.43 -21.50
CA ASP A 675 -32.65 -9.93 -20.29
C ASP A 675 -33.20 -8.49 -20.48
N ALA A 676 -33.93 -7.97 -19.48
CA ALA A 676 -34.52 -6.62 -19.53
C ALA A 676 -33.49 -5.48 -19.57
N SER A 677 -32.20 -5.76 -19.36
CA SER A 677 -31.08 -4.83 -19.51
C SER A 677 -30.35 -5.00 -20.85
N GLY A 678 -30.80 -5.91 -21.72
CA GLY A 678 -30.18 -6.19 -23.03
C GLY A 678 -29.05 -7.22 -23.01
N ASN A 679 -28.77 -7.88 -21.88
CA ASN A 679 -27.69 -8.87 -21.81
C ASN A 679 -28.15 -10.23 -22.37
N LYS A 680 -27.28 -10.94 -23.10
CA LYS A 680 -27.53 -12.32 -23.52
C LYS A 680 -27.77 -13.22 -22.30
N LEU A 681 -28.84 -14.01 -22.33
CA LEU A 681 -29.11 -15.04 -21.34
C LEU A 681 -28.24 -16.26 -21.64
N LEU A 682 -27.40 -16.61 -20.67
CA LEU A 682 -26.55 -17.80 -20.76
C LEU A 682 -27.37 -19.05 -20.49
N GLN A 683 -26.98 -20.16 -21.13
CA GLN A 683 -27.57 -21.46 -20.87
C GLN A 683 -26.78 -22.17 -19.76
N ASP A 684 -27.40 -23.15 -19.10
CA ASP A 684 -26.76 -23.85 -17.99
C ASP A 684 -25.66 -24.80 -18.51
N VAL A 685 -24.43 -24.29 -18.52
CA VAL A 685 -23.24 -25.06 -18.91
C VAL A 685 -22.94 -26.20 -17.94
N GLY A 686 -23.25 -26.03 -16.65
CA GLY A 686 -22.99 -27.05 -15.63
C GLY A 686 -23.84 -28.29 -15.86
N LEU A 687 -25.13 -28.10 -16.16
CA LEU A 687 -26.02 -29.20 -16.53
C LEU A 687 -25.61 -29.84 -17.86
N TRP A 688 -25.29 -29.02 -18.86
CA TRP A 688 -24.86 -29.49 -20.18
C TRP A 688 -23.60 -30.36 -20.11
N ILE A 689 -22.54 -29.89 -19.44
CA ILE A 689 -21.29 -30.64 -19.34
C ILE A 689 -21.49 -31.94 -18.56
N SER A 690 -22.31 -31.91 -17.50
CA SER A 690 -22.67 -33.08 -16.71
C SER A 690 -23.34 -34.16 -17.56
N GLN A 691 -24.26 -33.78 -18.46
CA GLN A 691 -24.91 -34.73 -19.37
C GLN A 691 -23.92 -35.29 -20.40
N LYS A 692 -23.06 -34.42 -20.96
CA LYS A 692 -22.06 -34.83 -21.95
C LYS A 692 -21.03 -35.82 -21.40
N ILE A 693 -20.58 -35.61 -20.16
CA ILE A 693 -19.69 -36.55 -19.45
C ILE A 693 -20.40 -37.90 -19.28
N LYS A 694 -21.62 -37.92 -18.72
CA LYS A 694 -22.39 -39.17 -18.54
C LYS A 694 -22.59 -39.94 -19.84
N ASP A 695 -22.98 -39.24 -20.91
CA ASP A 695 -23.22 -39.84 -22.22
C ASP A 695 -21.93 -40.45 -22.81
N HIS A 696 -20.80 -39.77 -22.70
CA HIS A 696 -19.52 -40.22 -23.23
C HIS A 696 -19.07 -41.54 -22.59
N PHE A 697 -19.02 -41.58 -21.25
CA PHE A 697 -18.52 -42.74 -20.52
C PHE A 697 -19.50 -43.93 -20.51
N SER A 698 -20.81 -43.66 -20.57
CA SER A 698 -21.82 -44.73 -20.70
C SER A 698 -21.78 -45.40 -22.08
N LYS A 699 -21.57 -44.64 -23.16
CA LYS A 699 -21.63 -45.17 -24.54
C LYS A 699 -20.32 -45.78 -25.02
N ARG A 700 -19.17 -45.15 -24.72
CA ARG A 700 -17.88 -45.55 -25.29
C ARG A 700 -17.04 -46.45 -24.38
N ASN A 701 -16.99 -46.16 -23.08
CA ASN A 701 -15.98 -46.79 -22.21
C ASN A 701 -16.57 -47.79 -21.19
N LYS A 702 -17.90 -47.92 -21.11
CA LYS A 702 -18.62 -48.76 -20.13
C LYS A 702 -18.16 -48.53 -18.68
N MET A 703 -17.69 -47.32 -18.39
CA MET A 703 -17.26 -46.91 -17.06
C MET A 703 -18.44 -46.27 -16.33
N THR A 704 -18.83 -46.83 -15.19
CA THR A 704 -19.91 -46.27 -14.38
C THR A 704 -19.43 -44.98 -13.73
N ILE A 705 -20.07 -43.85 -14.04
CA ILE A 705 -19.73 -42.52 -13.50
C ILE A 705 -20.78 -42.09 -12.47
N ASN A 706 -20.31 -41.69 -11.29
CA ASN A 706 -21.15 -41.12 -10.23
C ASN A 706 -20.96 -39.60 -10.17
N LEU A 707 -21.75 -38.86 -10.96
CA LEU A 707 -21.60 -37.40 -11.07
C LEU A 707 -22.60 -36.64 -10.21
N LYS A 708 -22.10 -35.71 -9.38
CA LYS A 708 -22.87 -34.74 -8.61
C LYS A 708 -22.66 -33.34 -9.18
N TYR A 709 -23.76 -32.65 -9.46
CA TYR A 709 -23.74 -31.27 -9.94
C TYR A 709 -24.20 -30.32 -8.83
N ILE A 710 -23.40 -29.29 -8.54
CA ILE A 710 -23.68 -28.28 -7.54
C ILE A 710 -23.72 -26.89 -8.19
N ASP A 711 -24.84 -26.19 -8.01
CA ASP A 711 -25.01 -24.80 -8.41
C ASP A 711 -25.24 -23.89 -7.17
N PRO A 712 -24.16 -23.37 -6.56
CA PRO A 712 -24.24 -22.47 -5.41
C PRO A 712 -24.54 -21.00 -5.78
N THR A 713 -24.85 -20.67 -7.04
CA THR A 713 -24.94 -19.28 -7.57
C THR A 713 -25.72 -18.33 -6.65
N TYR A 714 -26.88 -18.75 -6.14
CA TYR A 714 -27.70 -17.89 -5.27
C TYR A 714 -27.23 -17.86 -3.83
N MET A 715 -26.61 -18.94 -3.35
CA MET A 715 -26.00 -18.99 -2.02
C MET A 715 -24.79 -18.05 -1.95
N ILE A 716 -24.00 -17.97 -3.02
CA ILE A 716 -22.83 -17.08 -3.12
C ILE A 716 -23.22 -15.60 -3.03
N ARG A 717 -24.24 -15.16 -3.77
CA ARG A 717 -24.54 -13.72 -3.91
C ARG A 717 -25.51 -13.15 -2.89
N ALA A 718 -26.23 -14.01 -2.15
CA ALA A 718 -27.30 -13.62 -1.22
C ALA A 718 -26.86 -13.63 0.25
N VAL A 719 -25.62 -14.06 0.55
CA VAL A 719 -25.08 -14.05 1.91
C VAL A 719 -24.67 -12.65 2.37
N PRO A 720 -24.56 -12.42 3.69
CA PRO A 720 -23.85 -11.25 4.23
C PRO A 720 -22.36 -11.28 3.82
N SER A 721 -21.74 -10.10 3.72
CA SER A 721 -20.30 -9.99 3.44
C SER A 721 -19.44 -10.42 4.62
N ASN A 722 -18.30 -11.03 4.32
CA ASN A 722 -17.29 -11.38 5.32
C ASN A 722 -16.56 -10.14 5.87
N ALA A 723 -15.64 -10.35 6.82
CA ALA A 723 -14.93 -9.24 7.48
C ALA A 723 -14.11 -8.37 6.51
N SER A 724 -13.40 -9.00 5.56
CA SER A 724 -12.60 -8.32 4.54
C SER A 724 -13.47 -7.39 3.69
N ASP A 725 -14.57 -7.92 3.14
CA ASP A 725 -15.49 -7.14 2.33
C ASP A 725 -16.25 -6.09 3.13
N ASN A 726 -16.55 -6.33 4.42
CA ASN A 726 -17.16 -5.31 5.28
C ASN A 726 -16.24 -4.09 5.46
N VAL A 727 -14.95 -4.32 5.76
CA VAL A 727 -13.97 -3.22 5.84
C VAL A 727 -13.89 -2.48 4.51
N TYR A 728 -13.85 -3.22 3.40
CA TYR A 728 -13.78 -2.61 2.08
C TYR A 728 -15.04 -1.77 1.75
N CYS A 729 -16.24 -2.29 2.01
CA CYS A 729 -17.50 -1.57 1.84
C CYS A 729 -17.54 -0.27 2.66
N THR A 730 -17.03 -0.30 3.89
CA THR A 730 -16.91 0.89 4.75
C THR A 730 -16.01 1.95 4.12
N LEU A 731 -14.81 1.57 3.69
CA LEU A 731 -13.86 2.52 3.08
C LEU A 731 -14.38 3.10 1.76
N LEU A 732 -15.04 2.28 0.94
CA LEU A 732 -15.73 2.71 -0.29
C LEU A 732 -16.80 3.75 0.00
N ALA A 733 -17.72 3.45 0.91
CA ALA A 733 -18.83 4.31 1.28
C ALA A 733 -18.35 5.64 1.85
N GLN A 734 -17.42 5.60 2.82
CA GLN A 734 -16.85 6.81 3.42
C GLN A 734 -16.14 7.68 2.38
N SER A 735 -15.33 7.07 1.51
CA SER A 735 -14.64 7.77 0.43
C SER A 735 -15.61 8.45 -0.54
N ALA A 736 -16.73 7.80 -0.89
CA ALA A 736 -17.78 8.38 -1.71
C ALA A 736 -18.47 9.56 -1.02
N VAL A 737 -18.79 9.43 0.28
CA VAL A 737 -19.35 10.52 1.10
C VAL A 737 -18.39 11.71 1.16
N HIS A 738 -17.10 11.47 1.43
CA HIS A 738 -16.09 12.51 1.47
C HIS A 738 -15.98 13.26 0.13
N GLY A 739 -16.02 12.53 -1.00
CA GLY A 739 -15.94 13.12 -2.34
C GLY A 739 -17.16 13.98 -2.64
N ALA A 740 -18.35 13.49 -2.30
CA ALA A 740 -19.60 14.21 -2.50
C ALA A 740 -19.67 15.51 -1.67
N MET A 741 -19.33 15.43 -0.38
CA MET A 741 -19.29 16.61 0.49
C MET A 741 -18.24 17.62 0.01
N ALA A 742 -17.12 17.13 -0.54
CA ALA A 742 -16.06 17.95 -1.11
C ALA A 742 -16.35 18.47 -2.53
N GLY A 743 -17.55 18.28 -3.09
CA GLY A 743 -17.95 18.87 -4.36
C GLY A 743 -17.47 18.15 -5.62
N TYR A 744 -16.86 16.97 -5.48
CA TYR A 744 -16.59 16.09 -6.62
C TYR A 744 -17.88 15.44 -7.10
N THR A 745 -18.00 15.19 -8.41
CA THR A 745 -19.17 14.57 -9.03
C THR A 745 -18.79 13.91 -10.36
N GLY A 746 -19.62 13.02 -10.89
CA GLY A 746 -19.28 12.28 -12.12
C GLY A 746 -18.16 11.25 -11.91
N PHE A 747 -18.07 10.71 -10.70
CA PHE A 747 -17.00 9.81 -10.29
C PHE A 747 -17.51 8.52 -9.69
N THR A 748 -16.63 7.52 -9.69
CA THR A 748 -16.72 6.31 -8.91
C THR A 748 -15.53 6.21 -7.96
N VAL A 749 -15.62 5.34 -6.97
CA VAL A 749 -14.55 5.11 -5.99
C VAL A 749 -14.08 3.67 -6.06
N GLY A 750 -12.77 3.45 -5.90
CA GLY A 750 -12.20 2.13 -5.67
C GLY A 750 -10.73 2.18 -5.29
N PRO A 751 -10.17 1.06 -4.81
CA PRO A 751 -8.77 0.91 -4.50
C PRO A 751 -7.96 0.81 -5.79
N VAL A 752 -6.91 1.61 -5.90
CA VAL A 752 -5.91 1.56 -6.97
C VAL A 752 -4.57 1.41 -6.28
N ASN A 753 -3.87 0.30 -6.51
CA ASN A 753 -2.63 -0.06 -5.84
C ASN A 753 -2.69 0.12 -4.31
N GLY A 754 -3.77 -0.34 -3.68
CA GLY A 754 -3.98 -0.30 -2.23
C GLY A 754 -4.43 1.05 -1.66
N ARG A 755 -4.67 2.07 -2.50
CA ARG A 755 -5.16 3.39 -2.08
C ARG A 755 -6.49 3.72 -2.76
N HIS A 756 -7.48 4.15 -1.98
CA HIS A 756 -8.77 4.57 -2.53
C HIS A 756 -8.61 5.85 -3.34
N SER A 757 -9.21 5.86 -4.53
CA SER A 757 -9.10 6.95 -5.49
C SER A 757 -10.47 7.30 -6.08
N TYR A 758 -10.61 8.56 -6.49
CA TYR A 758 -11.72 9.01 -7.32
C TYR A 758 -11.38 8.72 -8.78
N ILE A 759 -12.25 7.97 -9.45
CA ILE A 759 -12.06 7.50 -10.81
C ILE A 759 -13.19 8.07 -11.67
N PRO A 760 -12.92 8.65 -12.84
CA PRO A 760 -13.97 9.12 -13.74
C PRO A 760 -14.84 7.97 -14.29
N PHE A 761 -16.12 8.21 -14.54
CA PHE A 761 -17.01 7.16 -15.07
C PHE A 761 -16.51 6.53 -16.37
N HIS A 762 -15.97 7.33 -17.30
CA HIS A 762 -15.50 6.84 -18.61
C HIS A 762 -14.47 5.70 -18.46
N ARG A 763 -13.56 5.80 -17.49
CA ARG A 763 -12.53 4.78 -17.25
C ARG A 763 -13.07 3.45 -16.75
N ILE A 764 -14.19 3.48 -16.03
CA ILE A 764 -14.83 2.26 -15.53
C ILE A 764 -15.73 1.59 -16.58
N ILE A 765 -16.31 2.36 -17.51
CA ILE A 765 -17.27 1.84 -18.50
C ILE A 765 -16.64 1.48 -19.84
N GLU A 766 -15.35 1.80 -20.04
CA GLU A 766 -14.61 1.57 -21.28
C GLU A 766 -14.41 0.09 -21.61
N GLN A 767 -14.04 -0.71 -20.61
CA GLN A 767 -13.73 -2.12 -20.78
C GLN A 767 -14.03 -2.91 -19.50
N GLN A 768 -13.99 -4.24 -19.60
CA GLN A 768 -14.07 -5.15 -18.45
C GLN A 768 -12.75 -5.89 -18.28
N ASN A 769 -12.34 -6.10 -17.04
CA ASN A 769 -11.17 -6.94 -16.75
C ASN A 769 -11.51 -8.40 -17.00
N LYS A 770 -10.56 -9.12 -17.58
CA LYS A 770 -10.59 -10.56 -17.84
C LYS A 770 -9.37 -11.22 -17.24
N VAL A 771 -9.47 -12.52 -16.96
CA VAL A 771 -8.32 -13.34 -16.60
C VAL A 771 -7.37 -13.39 -17.80
N VAL A 772 -6.12 -12.98 -17.58
CA VAL A 772 -5.06 -13.08 -18.59
C VAL A 772 -4.46 -14.47 -18.50
N ILE A 773 -4.82 -15.35 -19.44
CA ILE A 773 -4.39 -16.76 -19.44
C ILE A 773 -2.88 -16.94 -19.68
N THR A 774 -2.19 -15.90 -20.14
CA THR A 774 -0.72 -15.89 -20.29
C THR A 774 0.01 -15.35 -19.07
N ASP A 775 -0.70 -14.88 -18.05
CA ASP A 775 -0.09 -14.34 -16.83
C ASP A 775 0.23 -15.43 -15.79
N ARG A 776 1.14 -15.08 -14.88
CA ARG A 776 1.64 -15.93 -13.79
C ARG A 776 0.53 -16.47 -12.89
N MET A 777 -0.58 -15.75 -12.75
CA MET A 777 -1.72 -16.22 -11.94
C MET A 777 -2.40 -17.45 -12.55
N TRP A 778 -2.65 -17.45 -13.86
CA TRP A 778 -3.21 -18.61 -14.54
C TRP A 778 -2.21 -19.78 -14.56
N ALA A 779 -0.93 -19.50 -14.81
CA ALA A 779 0.13 -20.51 -14.74
C ALA A 779 0.21 -21.20 -13.35
N ARG A 780 0.02 -20.45 -12.27
CA ARG A 780 -0.07 -21.02 -10.90
C ARG A 780 -1.28 -21.94 -10.74
N LEU A 781 -2.42 -21.57 -11.31
CA LEU A 781 -3.60 -22.44 -11.29
C LEU A 781 -3.35 -23.74 -12.05
N LEU A 782 -2.80 -23.66 -13.26
CA LEU A 782 -2.48 -24.86 -14.06
C LEU A 782 -1.49 -25.77 -13.33
N SER A 783 -0.47 -25.19 -12.70
CA SER A 783 0.50 -25.95 -11.89
C SER A 783 -0.10 -26.53 -10.61
N SER A 784 -1.11 -25.89 -10.02
CA SER A 784 -1.76 -26.39 -8.80
C SER A 784 -2.72 -27.54 -9.08
N THR A 785 -3.40 -27.50 -10.23
CA THR A 785 -4.39 -28.50 -10.65
C THR A 785 -3.77 -29.64 -11.47
N ASN A 786 -2.58 -29.42 -12.04
CA ASN A 786 -1.98 -30.28 -13.07
C ASN A 786 -2.88 -30.49 -14.30
N GLN A 787 -3.80 -29.55 -14.56
CA GLN A 787 -4.63 -29.59 -15.77
C GLN A 787 -3.84 -29.10 -16.99
N PRO A 788 -4.08 -29.65 -18.19
CA PRO A 788 -3.56 -29.09 -19.44
C PRO A 788 -4.28 -27.77 -19.77
N SER A 789 -3.72 -26.96 -20.67
CA SER A 789 -4.38 -25.72 -21.12
C SER A 789 -5.59 -25.94 -22.03
N PHE A 790 -5.85 -27.17 -22.47
CA PHE A 790 -6.90 -27.57 -23.43
C PHE A 790 -6.93 -26.79 -24.75
N LEU A 791 -5.91 -25.97 -25.04
CA LEU A 791 -5.76 -25.24 -26.29
C LEU A 791 -5.42 -26.21 -27.42
N SER A 792 -6.10 -26.10 -28.55
CA SER A 792 -5.72 -26.83 -29.76
C SER A 792 -4.50 -26.17 -30.43
N ALA A 793 -3.81 -26.92 -31.30
CA ALA A 793 -2.70 -26.35 -32.08
C ALA A 793 -3.11 -25.16 -32.96
N LYS A 794 -4.40 -25.03 -33.31
CA LYS A 794 -4.92 -23.88 -34.06
C LYS A 794 -5.07 -22.64 -33.17
N ASP A 795 -5.57 -22.83 -31.94
CA ASP A 795 -5.81 -21.74 -30.99
C ASP A 795 -4.50 -21.08 -30.54
N VAL A 796 -3.43 -21.88 -30.36
CA VAL A 796 -2.08 -21.38 -30.05
C VAL A 796 -1.49 -20.52 -31.17
N ILE A 797 -1.92 -20.70 -32.43
CA ILE A 797 -1.46 -19.93 -33.59
C ILE A 797 -2.24 -18.62 -33.72
N GLU A 798 -3.52 -18.59 -33.34
CA GLU A 798 -4.34 -17.37 -33.33
C GLU A 798 -3.99 -16.44 -32.15
N ASP A 799 -3.79 -16.97 -30.94
CA ASP A 799 -3.35 -16.18 -29.78
C ASP A 799 -1.98 -15.52 -30.02
N LYS A 800 -1.05 -16.24 -30.67
CA LYS A 800 0.26 -15.67 -31.06
C LYS A 800 0.17 -14.54 -32.09
N LYS A 801 -0.95 -14.43 -32.83
CA LYS A 801 -1.20 -13.31 -33.76
C LYS A 801 -1.80 -12.11 -33.04
N GLU A 802 -2.57 -12.31 -31.98
CA GLU A 802 -3.14 -11.23 -31.16
C GLU A 802 -2.14 -10.67 -30.12
N GLU A 803 -1.22 -11.51 -29.59
CA GLU A 803 -0.23 -11.15 -28.58
C GLU A 803 1.14 -10.68 -29.15
N LEU A 804 1.20 -9.96 -30.27
CA LEU A 804 2.41 -9.16 -30.51
C LEU A 804 2.31 -7.88 -29.66
N PRO A 805 3.17 -7.66 -28.64
CA PRO A 805 3.13 -6.42 -27.87
C PRO A 805 3.42 -5.24 -28.82
N ASN A 806 2.61 -4.18 -28.74
CA ASN A 806 2.86 -2.92 -29.46
C ASN A 806 4.28 -2.35 -29.24
N GLN A 807 4.99 -2.78 -28.19
CA GLN A 807 6.39 -2.42 -27.94
C GLN A 807 7.41 -3.13 -28.85
N LEU A 808 7.13 -4.37 -29.29
CA LEU A 808 7.99 -5.09 -30.25
C LEU A 808 7.71 -4.69 -31.69
N LEU A 809 6.46 -4.32 -32.00
CA LEU A 809 6.09 -3.74 -33.29
C LEU A 809 6.79 -2.39 -33.52
N ASP A 810 6.86 -1.51 -32.52
CA ASP A 810 7.61 -0.25 -32.64
C ASP A 810 9.12 -0.48 -32.79
N HIS A 811 9.69 -1.48 -32.12
CA HIS A 811 11.11 -1.81 -32.26
C HIS A 811 11.45 -2.50 -33.60
N GLN A 812 10.55 -3.32 -34.13
CA GLN A 812 10.68 -3.92 -35.47
C GLN A 812 10.40 -2.92 -36.59
N LYS A 813 9.48 -1.97 -36.39
CA LYS A 813 9.21 -0.86 -37.32
C LYS A 813 10.40 0.12 -37.31
N TRP A 814 10.96 0.44 -36.14
CA TRP A 814 12.20 1.20 -36.01
C TRP A 814 13.41 0.48 -36.62
N LEU A 815 13.54 -0.85 -36.48
CA LEU A 815 14.58 -1.63 -37.14
C LEU A 815 14.40 -1.69 -38.65
N LYS A 816 13.17 -1.85 -39.17
CA LYS A 816 12.88 -1.82 -40.61
C LYS A 816 13.10 -0.43 -41.21
N ASP A 817 12.67 0.63 -40.53
CA ASP A 817 12.84 2.02 -40.98
C ASP A 817 14.32 2.47 -40.93
N ASN A 818 15.13 1.90 -40.03
CA ASN A 818 16.58 2.16 -39.96
C ASN A 818 17.43 1.22 -40.83
N LEU A 819 16.96 0.02 -41.16
CA LEU A 819 17.62 -0.86 -42.15
C LEU A 819 17.38 -0.34 -43.58
N VAL A 820 16.18 0.14 -43.89
CA VAL A 820 15.87 0.78 -45.19
C VAL A 820 16.63 2.11 -45.37
N LYS A 821 16.99 2.80 -44.27
CA LYS A 821 17.87 3.99 -44.33
C LYS A 821 19.37 3.67 -44.36
N LYS A 822 19.78 2.45 -44.01
CA LYS A 822 21.20 2.03 -44.09
C LYS A 822 21.60 1.45 -45.44
N GLU A 823 20.65 1.00 -46.26
CA GLU A 823 20.92 0.53 -47.62
C GLU A 823 20.89 1.62 -48.70
N ILE A 824 20.50 2.87 -48.37
CA ILE A 824 20.51 4.00 -49.33
C ILE A 824 21.77 4.89 -49.19
N SER A 825 22.67 4.62 -48.25
CA SER A 825 23.93 5.38 -48.08
C SER A 825 25.17 4.70 -48.71
N TYR A 826 24.99 3.62 -49.47
CA TYR A 826 26.08 2.98 -50.25
C TYR A 826 25.84 2.97 -51.78
N ALA A 827 24.82 3.67 -52.27
CA ALA A 827 24.65 3.95 -53.69
C ALA A 827 23.96 5.31 -53.87
N LEU A 828 24.74 6.28 -54.39
CA LEU A 828 24.45 7.69 -54.70
C LEU A 828 24.86 8.72 -53.64
#